data_AF-A0A158QAY6-F1
#
_entry.id   AF-A0A158QAY6-F1
#
_cell.length_a   1.000
_cell.length_b   1.000
_cell.length_c   1.000
_cell.angle_alpha   90.00
_cell.angle_beta   90.00
_cell.angle_gamma   90.00
#
_symmetry.space_group_name_H-M   'P 1'
#
loop_
_entity.id
_entity.type
_entity.pdbx_description
1 polymer ?
#
loop_
_entity_poly.entity_id
_entity_poly.type
_entity_poly.pdbx_seq_one_letter_code
_entity_poly.pdbx_strand_id
1 'polypeptide(L)'
;MAGDSKDSVDSRSTIENTLQGLQNAKQFAFDIGLSLVKIAYSSTVSRPVTTVDCKIKKNGAAGRRLHFIQFRIEKFKECLDFIQKECASVSRRTAACAGAGTNEYERTIADALRVDIVFFCQGLMRRLSRFRKVDDMDCLVRGNNFLLNNLCDEAFTYDHHSETCKYSFEAINNKPSFPYLLVNIGTGTCIYRVESDEKFERVGGSSIGGGSFFGLGSLLTDIFDFDILMQMAEEGDHRNMDVLVSDIYEGRTRKLGLTEDLIAGSFGKIAVLYSDSKPANRIYFGGFFVRNHPIVMRTLSFAVEYWSKGKMQAQFLRHESYTAVIGAFLLGLETHNEKYPQDADMSYKFSWKEHYTGSTELGRFVPTAPLSSGFNVGVLELECCDMKLCSFPLLRNSVVYCPDTVSLNHDREAREFWLSCMADSIEKTVSKAVESQFNCSNVEERADSVKKKYLSYLTILREKPLYTFHFIAYGCCNVRNLLDLREQLLNEYYFDDAYLHQKRVENEMALCELHDVLVEVDRIEDSRERQYTVMRGLLAGNVFDWGAKEVVKRLESSSCQFTFQSATAALQERRWLIDDLDEWLDAFQKKKYRCVLLFVDNSGADVVLGVIPFAREFLKCGTKVIIACNSSPALNDITASELTVLLGRISQIDSVLAEALEAKLLLVSDNGQGSPCLDLRRVNSSLCDLATKSGVDLIVIEGMGRAIHTNFEAEFTCDSLRVAVIKTKWLADRLGGRLFSVVCKFRQARDAVE
;
A
#
# COMPACT_ATOMS: atom_id res chain seq x y z
N MET A 1 6.00 -6.50 48.63
CA MET A 1 6.73 -7.33 47.64
C MET A 1 5.81 -8.44 47.09
N ALA A 2 4.73 -8.07 46.39
CA ALA A 2 3.86 -9.03 45.69
C ALA A 2 3.18 -8.40 44.45
N GLY A 3 3.83 -7.40 43.83
CA GLY A 3 3.34 -6.68 42.65
C GLY A 3 4.12 -6.97 41.35
N ASP A 4 5.41 -7.37 41.44
CA ASP A 4 6.29 -7.48 40.27
C ASP A 4 6.07 -8.73 39.38
N SER A 5 5.33 -9.74 39.83
CA SER A 5 5.26 -11.04 39.11
C SER A 5 4.22 -11.10 38.00
N LYS A 6 3.22 -10.20 37.97
CA LYS A 6 2.18 -10.18 36.93
C LYS A 6 2.59 -9.30 35.74
N ASP A 7 3.13 -8.12 36.01
CA ASP A 7 3.59 -7.17 34.96
C ASP A 7 4.83 -7.70 34.19
N SER A 8 5.69 -8.51 34.84
CA SER A 8 6.87 -9.11 34.21
C SER A 8 6.55 -10.28 33.25
N VAL A 9 5.48 -11.04 33.52
CA VAL A 9 5.04 -12.14 32.63
C VAL A 9 4.32 -11.59 31.40
N ASP A 10 3.51 -10.53 31.58
CA ASP A 10 2.76 -9.86 30.51
C ASP A 10 3.67 -9.03 29.59
N SER A 11 4.70 -8.39 30.15
CA SER A 11 5.71 -7.68 29.33
C SER A 11 6.54 -8.65 28.48
N ARG A 12 6.91 -9.83 29.00
CA ARG A 12 7.70 -10.82 28.26
C ARG A 12 6.92 -11.45 27.10
N SER A 13 5.67 -11.87 27.31
CA SER A 13 4.81 -12.37 26.23
C SER A 13 4.58 -11.30 25.16
N THR A 14 4.44 -10.04 25.56
CA THR A 14 4.26 -8.92 24.62
C THR A 14 5.54 -8.65 23.81
N ILE A 15 6.72 -8.69 24.43
CA ILE A 15 8.02 -8.60 23.72
C ILE A 15 8.14 -9.75 22.71
N GLU A 16 7.86 -10.99 23.12
CA GLU A 16 7.92 -12.18 22.27
C GLU A 16 6.97 -12.10 21.06
N ASN A 17 5.75 -11.58 21.27
CA ASN A 17 4.77 -11.38 20.19
C ASN A 17 5.13 -10.22 19.24
N THR A 18 5.91 -9.24 19.70
CA THR A 18 6.28 -8.04 18.94
C THR A 18 7.56 -8.27 18.13
N LEU A 19 8.60 -8.83 18.74
CA LEU A 19 9.90 -9.05 18.13
C LEU A 19 9.96 -10.41 17.43
N GLN A 20 9.27 -10.51 16.29
CA GLN A 20 9.20 -11.74 15.50
C GLN A 20 10.36 -11.88 14.51
N GLY A 21 10.67 -13.12 14.10
CA GLY A 21 11.61 -13.37 13.00
C GLY A 21 13.09 -13.08 13.30
N LEU A 22 13.45 -12.82 14.57
CA LEU A 22 14.82 -12.47 15.00
C LEU A 22 15.87 -13.54 14.68
N GLN A 23 15.47 -14.81 14.61
CA GLN A 23 16.38 -15.94 14.36
C GLN A 23 17.09 -15.87 12.99
N ASN A 24 16.62 -15.02 12.07
CA ASN A 24 17.23 -14.76 10.77
C ASN A 24 17.66 -13.30 10.59
N ALA A 25 17.55 -12.47 11.63
CA ALA A 25 17.82 -11.04 11.54
C ALA A 25 19.32 -10.74 11.60
N LYS A 26 19.86 -10.20 10.50
CA LYS A 26 21.30 -9.88 10.38
C LYS A 26 21.59 -8.40 10.55
N GLN A 27 20.63 -7.54 10.28
CA GLN A 27 20.82 -6.09 10.23
C GLN A 27 19.86 -5.42 11.18
N PHE A 28 20.42 -4.59 12.05
CA PHE A 28 19.68 -3.81 13.04
C PHE A 28 20.00 -2.33 12.85
N ALA A 29 18.99 -1.50 13.06
CA ALA A 29 19.18 -0.08 13.22
C ALA A 29 18.42 0.42 14.45
N PHE A 30 18.95 1.47 15.07
CA PHE A 30 18.40 2.07 16.28
C PHE A 30 18.31 3.59 16.12
N ASP A 31 17.17 4.17 16.50
CA ASP A 31 17.03 5.60 16.78
C ASP A 31 16.79 5.77 18.29
N ILE A 32 17.77 6.33 18.98
CA ILE A 32 17.76 6.46 20.45
C ILE A 32 17.50 7.92 20.83
N GLY A 33 16.24 8.21 21.13
CA GLY A 33 15.81 9.49 21.69
C GLY A 33 15.98 9.56 23.21
N LEU A 34 15.50 10.64 23.81
CA LEU A 34 15.56 10.83 25.28
C LEU A 34 14.55 9.96 26.05
N SER A 35 13.38 9.72 25.46
CA SER A 35 12.27 8.98 26.11
C SER A 35 11.81 7.76 25.30
N LEU A 36 12.15 7.69 24.02
CA LEU A 36 11.68 6.67 23.10
C LEU A 36 12.85 6.06 22.34
N VAL A 37 12.78 4.75 22.14
CA VAL A 37 13.70 4.00 21.29
C VAL A 37 12.90 3.42 20.12
N LYS A 38 13.48 3.47 18.93
CA LYS A 38 12.98 2.74 17.76
C LYS A 38 14.03 1.76 17.29
N ILE A 39 13.58 0.56 16.95
CA ILE A 39 14.39 -0.50 16.37
C ILE A 39 13.86 -0.80 14.98
N ALA A 40 14.77 -0.92 14.01
CA ALA A 40 14.48 -1.51 12.71
C ALA A 40 15.32 -2.77 12.49
N TYR A 41 14.73 -3.81 11.94
CA TYR A 41 15.48 -4.99 11.50
C TYR A 41 14.79 -5.70 10.35
N SER A 42 15.57 -6.43 9.54
CA SER A 42 15.05 -7.29 8.48
C SER A 42 14.97 -8.75 8.94
N SER A 43 13.89 -9.42 8.57
CA SER A 43 13.72 -10.86 8.73
C SER A 43 13.41 -11.53 7.38
N THR A 44 13.65 -12.83 7.33
CA THR A 44 13.28 -13.66 6.19
C THR A 44 12.06 -14.49 6.57
N VAL A 45 10.98 -14.36 5.81
CA VAL A 45 9.71 -15.02 6.03
C VAL A 45 9.56 -16.14 5.00
N SER A 46 9.36 -17.37 5.47
CA SER A 46 9.04 -18.48 4.56
C SER A 46 7.65 -18.24 3.96
N ARG A 47 7.50 -18.37 2.64
CA ARG A 47 6.21 -18.43 1.96
C ARG A 47 5.98 -19.88 1.51
N PRO A 48 5.29 -20.70 2.31
CA PRO A 48 4.98 -22.07 1.90
C PRO A 48 4.08 -22.05 0.67
N VAL A 49 4.20 -23.06 -0.17
CA VAL A 49 3.41 -23.19 -1.40
C VAL A 49 2.53 -24.42 -1.33
N THR A 50 1.29 -24.31 -1.78
CA THR A 50 0.38 -25.44 -1.94
C THR A 50 0.74 -26.22 -3.19
N THR A 51 1.04 -27.50 -3.00
CA THR A 51 1.39 -28.42 -4.08
C THR A 51 0.16 -28.91 -4.83
N VAL A 52 0.38 -29.60 -5.96
CA VAL A 52 -0.71 -30.19 -6.75
C VAL A 52 -1.53 -31.18 -5.93
N ASP A 53 -0.89 -31.92 -5.02
CA ASP A 53 -1.54 -32.84 -4.09
C ASP A 53 -2.17 -32.16 -2.86
N CYS A 54 -2.38 -30.83 -2.91
CA CYS A 54 -3.08 -30.04 -1.89
C CYS A 54 -2.40 -30.10 -0.51
N LYS A 55 -1.05 -30.15 -0.50
CA LYS A 55 -0.23 -30.14 0.71
C LYS A 55 0.64 -28.88 0.78
N ILE A 56 1.02 -28.49 1.99
CA ILE A 56 1.95 -27.38 2.20
C ILE A 56 3.38 -27.85 2.06
N LYS A 57 4.13 -27.26 1.13
CA LYS A 57 5.59 -27.42 1.03
C LYS A 57 6.29 -26.22 1.65
N LYS A 58 7.01 -26.44 2.76
CA LYS A 58 7.72 -25.39 3.52
C LYS A 58 9.00 -24.85 2.85
N ASN A 59 9.49 -25.49 1.78
CA ASN A 59 10.65 -25.04 0.99
C ASN A 59 10.23 -24.10 -0.15
N GLY A 60 9.29 -23.18 0.11
CA GLY A 60 8.88 -22.17 -0.89
C GLY A 60 9.86 -21.00 -0.97
N ALA A 61 9.53 -20.01 -1.80
CA ALA A 61 10.30 -18.77 -1.89
C ALA A 61 10.31 -18.06 -0.52
N ALA A 62 11.42 -17.41 -0.21
CA ALA A 62 11.56 -16.67 1.03
C ALA A 62 11.34 -15.18 0.76
N GLY A 63 10.33 -14.59 1.40
CA GLY A 63 10.09 -13.15 1.38
C GLY A 63 10.98 -12.42 2.38
N ARG A 64 11.22 -11.12 2.14
CA ARG A 64 11.87 -10.24 3.13
C ARG A 64 10.84 -9.36 3.80
N ARG A 65 10.98 -9.19 5.11
CA ARG A 65 10.15 -8.30 5.91
C ARG A 65 11.03 -7.34 6.70
N LEU A 66 10.64 -6.07 6.75
CA LEU A 66 11.22 -5.07 7.64
C LEU A 66 10.26 -4.83 8.80
N HIS A 67 10.80 -4.85 9.99
CA HIS A 67 10.08 -4.61 11.22
C HIS A 67 10.58 -3.31 11.82
N PHE A 68 9.66 -2.41 12.16
CA PHE A 68 9.92 -1.17 12.85
C PHE A 68 9.13 -1.17 14.15
N ILE A 69 9.84 -0.98 15.26
CA ILE A 69 9.29 -1.17 16.59
C ILE A 69 9.63 0.03 17.44
N GLN A 70 8.62 0.62 18.07
CA GLN A 70 8.77 1.78 18.95
C GLN A 70 8.26 1.50 20.36
N PHE A 71 9.09 1.80 21.35
CA PHE A 71 8.75 1.65 22.78
C PHE A 71 9.48 2.68 23.66
N ARG A 72 9.10 2.72 24.95
CA ARG A 72 9.65 3.58 26.00
C ARG A 72 11.08 3.17 26.39
N ILE A 73 12.00 4.13 26.55
CA ILE A 73 13.43 3.87 26.77
C ILE A 73 13.72 2.99 28.00
N GLU A 74 12.87 3.03 29.02
CA GLU A 74 12.96 2.21 30.23
C GLU A 74 12.94 0.71 29.93
N LYS A 75 12.33 0.33 28.79
CA LYS A 75 12.21 -1.07 28.35
C LYS A 75 13.33 -1.52 27.42
N PHE A 76 14.26 -0.64 27.07
CA PHE A 76 15.27 -0.91 26.07
C PHE A 76 16.20 -2.07 26.44
N LYS A 77 16.61 -2.14 27.72
CA LYS A 77 17.46 -3.23 28.19
C LYS A 77 16.77 -4.60 28.10
N GLU A 78 15.51 -4.69 28.52
CA GLU A 78 14.70 -5.92 28.40
C GLU A 78 14.60 -6.38 26.94
N CYS A 79 14.41 -5.45 25.99
CA CYS A 79 14.39 -5.76 24.56
C CYS A 79 15.75 -6.25 24.04
N LEU A 80 16.86 -5.63 24.45
CA LEU A 80 18.21 -6.05 24.04
C LEU A 80 18.56 -7.45 24.58
N ASP A 81 18.18 -7.76 25.82
CA ASP A 81 18.37 -9.08 26.41
C ASP A 81 17.60 -10.16 25.62
N PHE A 82 16.37 -9.84 25.20
CA PHE A 82 15.57 -10.72 24.34
C PHE A 82 16.23 -10.92 22.95
N ILE A 83 16.66 -9.83 22.31
CA ILE A 83 17.35 -9.89 21.01
C ILE A 83 18.63 -10.73 21.11
N GLN A 84 19.42 -10.54 22.17
CA GLN A 84 20.65 -11.28 22.38
C GLN A 84 20.40 -12.79 22.47
N LYS A 85 19.33 -13.18 23.17
CA LYS A 85 18.93 -14.59 23.33
C LYS A 85 18.48 -15.20 22.00
N GLU A 86 17.56 -14.54 21.28
CA GLU A 86 16.99 -15.09 20.04
C GLU A 86 17.96 -15.06 18.86
N CYS A 87 18.87 -14.09 18.83
CA CYS A 87 19.88 -13.96 17.76
C CYS A 87 21.20 -14.69 18.07
N ALA A 88 21.26 -15.50 19.13
CA ALA A 88 22.51 -16.11 19.59
C ALA A 88 23.19 -17.01 18.53
N SER A 89 22.40 -17.65 17.66
CA SER A 89 22.87 -18.51 16.56
C SER A 89 23.23 -17.73 15.29
N VAL A 90 22.88 -16.45 15.18
CA VAL A 90 23.07 -15.63 13.97
C VAL A 90 24.47 -15.04 13.95
N SER A 91 25.27 -15.48 12.98
CA SER A 91 26.60 -14.91 12.72
C SER A 91 26.52 -13.67 11.83
N ARG A 92 27.54 -12.80 11.93
CA ARG A 92 27.71 -11.60 11.07
C ARG A 92 26.58 -10.56 11.15
N ARG A 93 26.20 -10.18 12.36
CA ARG A 93 25.24 -9.10 12.60
C ARG A 93 25.86 -7.72 12.38
N THR A 94 25.06 -6.74 12.01
CA THR A 94 25.45 -5.32 11.90
C THR A 94 24.46 -4.41 12.61
N ALA A 95 24.96 -3.28 13.13
CA ALA A 95 24.17 -2.28 13.83
C ALA A 95 24.49 -0.87 13.30
N ALA A 96 23.45 -0.11 12.95
CA ALA A 96 23.54 1.31 12.65
C ALA A 96 22.71 2.12 13.65
N CYS A 97 23.30 3.14 14.28
CA CYS A 97 22.62 3.92 15.32
C CYS A 97 22.58 5.40 14.99
N ALA A 98 21.40 5.99 15.12
CA ALA A 98 21.11 7.42 15.06
C ALA A 98 20.55 7.91 16.41
N GLY A 99 20.52 9.22 16.59
CA GLY A 99 19.93 9.88 17.74
C GLY A 99 20.92 10.20 18.86
N ALA A 100 20.53 11.19 19.68
CA ALA A 100 21.37 11.77 20.73
C ALA A 100 21.80 10.75 21.80
N GLY A 101 20.96 9.74 22.10
CA GLY A 101 21.24 8.72 23.11
C GLY A 101 22.26 7.65 22.68
N THR A 102 22.72 7.67 21.43
CA THR A 102 23.61 6.62 20.88
C THR A 102 24.87 6.39 21.71
N ASN A 103 25.50 7.46 22.20
CA ASN A 103 26.78 7.36 22.91
C ASN A 103 26.66 6.63 24.25
N GLU A 104 25.49 6.72 24.90
CA GLU A 104 25.24 6.08 26.20
C GLU A 104 25.07 4.56 26.05
N TYR A 105 24.37 4.13 25.00
CA TYR A 105 23.99 2.73 24.80
C TYR A 105 24.84 1.96 23.79
N GLU A 106 25.85 2.60 23.18
CA GLU A 106 26.73 1.99 22.17
C GLU A 106 27.30 0.64 22.61
N ARG A 107 27.90 0.57 23.81
CA ARG A 107 28.48 -0.68 24.33
C ARG A 107 27.41 -1.73 24.59
N THR A 108 26.28 -1.34 25.18
CA THR A 108 25.18 -2.25 25.49
C THR A 108 24.60 -2.89 24.23
N ILE A 109 24.41 -2.11 23.17
CA ILE A 109 23.95 -2.61 21.87
C ILE A 109 24.99 -3.55 21.26
N ALA A 110 26.26 -3.15 21.30
CA ALA A 110 27.34 -3.96 20.74
C ALA A 110 27.47 -5.32 21.43
N ASP A 111 27.36 -5.36 22.75
CA ASP A 111 27.40 -6.58 23.55
C ASP A 111 26.18 -7.48 23.29
N ALA A 112 24.98 -6.89 23.22
CA ALA A 112 23.74 -7.62 22.93
C ALA A 112 23.77 -8.24 21.51
N LEU A 113 24.24 -7.48 20.52
CA LEU A 113 24.33 -7.95 19.14
C LEU A 113 25.63 -8.72 18.83
N ARG A 114 26.56 -8.82 19.79
CA ARG A 114 27.91 -9.38 19.62
C ARG A 114 28.61 -8.82 18.38
N VAL A 115 28.58 -7.49 18.22
CA VAL A 115 29.21 -6.77 17.12
C VAL A 115 30.42 -5.99 17.63
N ASP A 116 31.51 -6.00 16.87
CA ASP A 116 32.71 -5.28 17.26
C ASP A 116 32.51 -3.75 17.13
N ILE A 117 32.73 -3.03 18.23
CA ILE A 117 33.06 -1.60 18.22
C ILE A 117 34.55 -1.49 17.88
N VAL A 118 34.97 -0.46 17.13
CA VAL A 118 36.38 -0.28 16.73
C VAL A 118 37.32 -0.40 17.95
N PHE A 119 38.22 -1.38 17.95
CA PHE A 119 39.28 -1.51 18.96
C PHE A 119 40.61 -0.96 18.44
N PHE A 120 41.28 -0.15 19.26
CA PHE A 120 42.64 0.32 19.04
C PHE A 120 43.62 -0.73 19.59
N CYS A 121 44.25 -1.52 18.73
CA CYS A 121 45.33 -2.44 19.12
C CYS A 121 46.58 -2.16 18.29
N GLN A 122 47.67 -1.80 18.97
CA GLN A 122 49.06 -1.81 18.47
C GLN A 122 49.29 -1.20 17.08
N GLY A 123 48.96 0.07 16.89
CA GLY A 123 49.50 0.89 15.79
C GLY A 123 49.01 0.58 14.37
N LEU A 124 48.07 -0.36 14.19
CA LEU A 124 47.48 -0.66 12.88
C LEU A 124 45.96 -0.43 12.92
N MET A 125 45.47 0.62 12.27
CA MET A 125 44.03 0.85 12.10
C MET A 125 43.42 -0.26 11.22
N ARG A 126 42.84 -1.32 11.80
CA ARG A 126 41.92 -2.21 11.08
C ARG A 126 40.48 -1.77 11.35
N ARG A 127 39.94 -0.96 10.44
CA ARG A 127 38.54 -0.46 10.37
C ARG A 127 37.55 -1.59 10.02
N LEU A 128 37.24 -2.48 10.97
CA LEU A 128 36.27 -3.56 10.76
C LEU A 128 35.09 -3.53 11.76
N SER A 129 34.62 -2.34 12.18
CA SER A 129 33.42 -2.30 13.05
C SER A 129 32.14 -2.61 12.27
N ARG A 130 31.37 -3.55 12.81
CA ARG A 130 30.00 -3.86 12.37
C ARG A 130 28.96 -3.02 13.10
N PHE A 131 29.37 -2.30 14.14
CA PHE A 131 28.65 -1.20 14.76
C PHE A 131 29.04 0.13 14.11
N ARG A 132 28.05 0.99 13.81
CA ARG A 132 28.26 2.32 13.23
C ARG A 132 27.28 3.34 13.77
N LYS A 133 27.80 4.54 14.01
CA LYS A 133 26.99 5.73 14.19
C LYS A 133 26.79 6.41 12.84
N VAL A 134 25.56 6.79 12.53
CA VAL A 134 25.15 7.45 11.29
C VAL A 134 24.71 8.89 11.58
N ASP A 135 24.70 9.73 10.55
CA ASP A 135 24.29 11.13 10.68
C ASP A 135 22.76 11.25 10.76
N ASP A 136 22.25 11.98 11.76
CA ASP A 136 20.82 12.09 12.04
C ASP A 136 20.07 12.78 10.89
N MET A 137 20.68 13.77 10.23
CA MET A 137 20.06 14.52 9.14
C MET A 137 19.95 13.67 7.89
N ASP A 138 21.00 12.94 7.52
CA ASP A 138 20.98 12.00 6.41
C ASP A 138 19.93 10.88 6.65
N CYS A 139 19.85 10.37 7.88
CA CYS A 139 18.85 9.38 8.26
C CYS A 139 17.41 9.92 8.08
N LEU A 140 17.13 11.14 8.56
CA LEU A 140 15.81 11.74 8.44
C LEU A 140 15.38 11.92 6.98
N VAL A 141 16.27 12.43 6.12
CA VAL A 141 15.96 12.65 4.70
C VAL A 141 15.75 11.33 3.97
N ARG A 142 16.65 10.35 4.14
CA ARG A 142 16.53 9.05 3.49
C ARG A 142 15.30 8.29 3.95
N GLY A 143 14.99 8.30 5.25
CA GLY A 143 13.80 7.65 5.78
C GLY A 143 12.51 8.30 5.29
N ASN A 144 12.46 9.64 5.26
CA ASN A 144 11.33 10.40 4.71
C ASN A 144 11.09 10.01 3.23
N ASN A 145 12.14 10.00 2.42
CA ASN A 145 12.02 9.65 1.00
C ASN A 145 11.68 8.17 0.80
N PHE A 146 12.22 7.28 1.63
CA PHE A 146 11.87 5.87 1.57
C PHE A 146 10.37 5.64 1.80
N LEU A 147 9.77 6.30 2.79
CA LEU A 147 8.33 6.22 3.06
C LEU A 147 7.52 6.78 1.88
N LEU A 148 7.85 8.00 1.40
CA LEU A 148 7.18 8.62 0.25
C LEU A 148 7.30 7.81 -1.05
N ASN A 149 8.42 7.10 -1.24
CA ASN A 149 8.65 6.27 -2.42
C ASN A 149 7.91 4.92 -2.36
N ASN A 150 7.66 4.38 -1.17
CA ASN A 150 7.21 3.00 -1.02
C ASN A 150 5.77 2.87 -0.53
N LEU A 151 5.27 3.81 0.27
CA LEU A 151 3.93 3.72 0.85
C LEU A 151 2.97 4.65 0.11
N CYS A 152 1.89 4.06 -0.43
CA CYS A 152 0.79 4.85 -0.96
C CYS A 152 0.14 5.65 0.17
N ASP A 153 -0.37 6.84 -0.16
CA ASP A 153 -1.16 7.66 0.76
C ASP A 153 -0.41 7.94 2.08
N GLU A 154 0.93 8.03 2.02
CA GLU A 154 1.80 8.30 3.16
C GLU A 154 1.74 9.78 3.58
N ALA A 155 1.73 10.68 2.61
CA ALA A 155 1.62 12.11 2.84
C ALA A 155 0.16 12.55 2.90
N PHE A 156 -0.17 13.43 3.84
CA PHE A 156 -1.51 14.00 3.96
C PHE A 156 -1.49 15.46 4.41
N THR A 157 -2.62 16.12 4.19
CA THR A 157 -2.91 17.48 4.62
C THR A 157 -4.03 17.44 5.65
N TYR A 158 -4.03 18.40 6.57
CA TYR A 158 -5.04 18.51 7.62
C TYR A 158 -5.93 19.72 7.37
N ASP A 159 -7.22 19.48 7.13
CA ASP A 159 -8.25 20.51 6.98
C ASP A 159 -9.11 20.55 8.25
N HIS A 160 -9.00 21.63 9.00
CA HIS A 160 -9.78 21.82 10.21
C HIS A 160 -11.26 22.17 9.94
N HIS A 161 -11.55 22.78 8.79
CA HIS A 161 -12.88 23.25 8.43
C HIS A 161 -13.76 22.15 7.85
N SER A 162 -13.17 21.02 7.43
CA SER A 162 -13.91 19.87 6.92
C SER A 162 -14.67 19.13 8.03
N GLU A 163 -16.00 19.15 7.92
CA GLU A 163 -16.92 18.43 8.82
C GLU A 163 -16.98 16.92 8.52
N THR A 164 -16.61 16.50 7.31
CA THR A 164 -16.72 15.10 6.85
C THR A 164 -15.44 14.30 7.07
N CYS A 165 -14.28 14.89 6.78
CA CYS A 165 -12.98 14.27 7.04
C CYS A 165 -11.88 15.32 7.10
N LYS A 166 -11.19 15.39 8.23
CA LYS A 166 -10.13 16.38 8.49
C LYS A 166 -8.79 16.04 7.84
N TYR A 167 -8.67 14.87 7.21
CA TYR A 167 -7.43 14.36 6.62
C TYR A 167 -7.64 14.15 5.13
N SER A 168 -6.80 14.77 4.30
CA SER A 168 -6.79 14.54 2.87
C SER A 168 -5.43 14.00 2.47
N PHE A 169 -5.39 12.70 2.14
CA PHE A 169 -4.18 12.02 1.71
C PHE A 169 -3.86 12.38 0.27
N GLU A 170 -2.60 12.68 0.00
CA GLU A 170 -2.16 12.91 -1.36
C GLU A 170 -2.09 11.58 -2.12
N ALA A 171 -2.74 11.52 -3.27
CA ALA A 171 -2.62 10.39 -4.19
C ALA A 171 -1.22 10.28 -4.84
N ILE A 172 -0.32 11.21 -4.53
CA ILE A 172 0.82 11.57 -5.38
C ILE A 172 1.97 10.58 -5.22
N ASN A 173 2.20 9.84 -6.32
CA ASN A 173 3.40 9.15 -6.81
C ASN A 173 4.45 8.65 -5.81
N ASN A 174 4.96 7.44 -6.09
CA ASN A 174 6.16 6.81 -5.51
C ASN A 174 7.49 7.60 -5.75
N LYS A 175 7.46 8.94 -5.71
CA LYS A 175 8.60 9.87 -5.80
C LYS A 175 8.31 11.17 -5.03
N PRO A 176 9.19 11.59 -4.09
CA PRO A 176 9.13 12.92 -3.51
C PRO A 176 9.13 14.00 -4.59
N SER A 177 8.24 14.98 -4.46
CA SER A 177 8.24 16.14 -5.34
C SER A 177 9.34 17.11 -4.89
N PHE A 178 10.56 16.90 -5.37
CA PHE A 178 11.69 17.80 -5.11
C PHE A 178 11.54 19.13 -5.87
N PRO A 179 12.03 20.26 -5.31
CA PRO A 179 12.56 20.41 -3.97
C PRO A 179 11.44 20.55 -2.92
N TYR A 180 11.71 20.13 -1.69
CA TYR A 180 10.80 20.32 -0.56
C TYR A 180 11.54 20.76 0.72
N LEU A 181 10.78 21.30 1.69
CA LEU A 181 11.30 21.56 3.04
C LEU A 181 10.88 20.43 4.00
N LEU A 182 11.83 19.92 4.77
CA LEU A 182 11.59 18.98 5.87
C LEU A 182 11.78 19.70 7.21
N VAL A 183 10.70 19.83 7.96
CA VAL A 183 10.70 20.44 9.30
C VAL A 183 10.55 19.33 10.33
N ASN A 184 11.65 18.94 10.97
CA ASN A 184 11.64 17.94 12.02
C ASN A 184 11.49 18.60 13.40
N ILE A 185 10.37 18.34 14.08
CA ILE A 185 10.06 18.88 15.41
C ILE A 185 10.23 17.77 16.46
N GLY A 186 11.45 17.70 16.99
CA GLY A 186 11.83 16.83 18.12
C GLY A 186 11.93 17.64 19.42
N THR A 187 13.01 17.44 20.18
CA THR A 187 13.29 18.22 21.40
C THR A 187 13.41 19.71 21.05
N GLY A 188 14.12 20.00 19.96
CA GLY A 188 14.09 21.28 19.25
C GLY A 188 13.54 21.10 17.83
N THR A 189 13.65 22.14 17.01
CA THR A 189 13.16 22.15 15.63
C THR A 189 14.34 22.29 14.65
N CYS A 190 14.39 21.44 13.63
CA CYS A 190 15.36 21.52 12.54
C CYS A 190 14.65 21.68 11.19
N ILE A 191 15.16 22.56 10.34
CA ILE A 191 14.60 22.84 9.01
C ILE A 191 15.65 22.47 7.96
N TYR A 192 15.30 21.53 7.09
CA TYR A 192 16.14 21.07 6.00
C TYR A 192 15.50 21.43 4.66
N ARG A 193 16.33 21.79 3.69
CA ARG A 193 15.95 21.93 2.29
C ARG A 193 16.49 20.73 1.54
N VAL A 194 15.61 19.99 0.87
CA VAL A 194 15.94 18.76 0.16
C VAL A 194 15.73 18.96 -1.33
N GLU A 195 16.81 18.83 -2.10
CA GLU A 195 16.80 18.93 -3.57
C GLU A 195 16.88 17.56 -4.25
N SER A 196 17.46 16.55 -3.59
CA SER A 196 17.43 15.14 -3.97
C SER A 196 17.74 14.26 -2.76
N ASP A 197 17.72 12.94 -2.93
CA ASP A 197 18.14 11.97 -1.90
C ASP A 197 19.57 12.20 -1.37
N GLU A 198 20.45 12.77 -2.19
CA GLU A 198 21.87 13.01 -1.85
C GLU A 198 22.20 14.49 -1.63
N LYS A 199 21.29 15.40 -2.01
CA LYS A 199 21.52 16.84 -1.96
C LYS A 199 20.50 17.52 -1.06
N PHE A 200 20.91 17.78 0.17
CA PHE A 200 20.10 18.45 1.17
C PHE A 200 20.98 19.24 2.15
N GLU A 201 20.44 20.33 2.69
CA GLU A 201 21.15 21.22 3.60
C GLU A 201 20.25 21.66 4.78
N ARG A 202 20.83 21.89 5.95
CA ARG A 202 20.12 22.49 7.08
C ARG A 202 20.06 23.99 6.87
N VAL A 203 18.88 24.50 6.52
CA VAL A 203 18.65 25.94 6.29
C VAL A 203 18.26 26.69 7.56
N GLY A 204 17.87 25.99 8.62
CA GLY A 204 17.50 26.64 9.88
C GLY A 204 17.19 25.69 11.03
N GLY A 205 16.75 26.28 12.13
CA GLY A 205 16.26 25.56 13.30
C GLY A 205 15.89 26.49 14.45
N SER A 206 15.30 25.92 15.50
CA SER A 206 14.92 26.61 16.73
C SER A 206 15.19 25.70 17.93
N SER A 207 15.63 26.28 19.05
CA SER A 207 15.69 25.55 20.33
C SER A 207 14.31 25.31 20.92
N ILE A 208 13.28 25.97 20.39
CA ILE A 208 11.88 25.77 20.77
C ILE A 208 11.31 24.62 19.93
N GLY A 209 10.93 23.54 20.61
CA GLY A 209 10.32 22.35 20.04
C GLY A 209 9.50 21.61 21.08
N GLY A 210 9.30 20.30 20.88
CA GLY A 210 8.53 19.48 21.82
C GLY A 210 9.16 19.37 23.21
N GLY A 211 10.49 19.52 23.32
CA GLY A 211 11.17 19.53 24.62
C GLY A 211 10.86 20.79 25.44
N SER A 212 10.70 21.94 24.77
CA SER A 212 10.29 23.17 25.44
C SER A 212 8.84 23.09 25.91
N PHE A 213 7.94 22.54 25.08
CA PHE A 213 6.56 22.28 25.48
C PHE A 213 6.49 21.33 26.68
N PHE A 214 7.18 20.19 26.60
CA PHE A 214 7.17 19.20 27.67
C PHE A 214 7.75 19.77 28.96
N GLY A 215 8.94 20.41 28.90
CA GLY A 215 9.58 20.98 30.09
C GLY A 215 8.76 22.10 30.74
N LEU A 216 8.24 23.06 29.97
CA LEU A 216 7.41 24.14 30.50
C LEU A 216 6.06 23.62 30.99
N GLY A 217 5.41 22.74 30.22
CA GLY A 217 4.16 22.11 30.60
C GLY A 217 4.30 21.41 31.94
N SER A 218 5.32 20.56 32.10
CA SER A 218 5.59 19.88 33.37
C SER A 218 5.85 20.84 34.53
N LEU A 219 6.60 21.92 34.31
CA LEU A 219 6.84 22.92 35.37
C LEU A 219 5.59 23.69 35.77
N LEU A 220 4.67 23.95 34.83
CA LEU A 220 3.46 24.73 35.05
C LEU A 220 2.30 23.90 35.60
N THR A 221 2.25 22.61 35.31
CA THR A 221 1.11 21.74 35.66
C THR A 221 1.46 20.57 36.60
N ASP A 222 2.75 20.36 36.89
CA ASP A 222 3.28 19.20 37.64
C ASP A 222 2.99 17.84 36.98
N ILE A 223 2.83 17.82 35.65
CA ILE A 223 2.54 16.62 34.85
C ILE A 223 3.76 16.23 34.00
N PHE A 224 4.22 14.99 34.18
CA PHE A 224 5.41 14.46 33.52
C PHE A 224 5.08 13.43 32.42
N ASP A 225 3.82 13.38 31.98
CA ASP A 225 3.40 12.57 30.85
C ASP A 225 2.99 13.49 29.68
N PHE A 226 3.66 13.30 28.54
CA PHE A 226 3.50 14.15 27.36
C PHE A 226 2.10 14.06 26.77
N ASP A 227 1.50 12.86 26.75
CA ASP A 227 0.18 12.66 26.15
C ASP A 227 -0.91 13.33 27.01
N ILE A 228 -0.76 13.28 28.34
CA ILE A 228 -1.66 14.00 29.28
C ILE A 228 -1.54 15.51 29.07
N LEU A 229 -0.32 16.06 28.96
CA LEU A 229 -0.12 17.49 28.69
C LEU A 229 -0.77 17.92 27.38
N MET A 230 -0.69 17.09 26.34
CA MET A 230 -1.33 17.36 25.06
C MET A 230 -2.85 17.33 25.16
N GLN A 231 -3.44 16.37 25.89
CA GLN A 231 -4.89 16.35 26.12
C GLN A 231 -5.35 17.62 26.86
N MET A 232 -4.62 18.05 27.89
CA MET A 232 -4.93 19.30 28.58
C MET A 232 -4.83 20.53 27.68
N ALA A 233 -3.84 20.55 26.78
CA ALA A 233 -3.71 21.62 25.79
C ALA A 233 -4.88 21.63 24.79
N GLU A 234 -5.46 20.47 24.45
CA GLU A 234 -6.65 20.36 23.60
C GLU A 234 -7.93 20.86 24.28
N GLU A 235 -8.06 20.63 25.58
CA GLU A 235 -9.19 21.11 26.39
C GLU A 235 -9.03 22.58 26.82
N GLY A 236 -7.80 23.10 26.77
CA GLY A 236 -7.43 24.45 27.17
C GLY A 236 -7.86 25.53 26.19
N ASP A 237 -8.08 26.74 26.71
CA ASP A 237 -8.32 27.94 25.91
C ASP A 237 -7.15 28.92 26.08
N HIS A 238 -6.32 28.98 25.03
CA HIS A 238 -5.11 29.80 25.01
C HIS A 238 -5.39 31.30 25.18
N ARG A 239 -6.59 31.77 24.82
CA ARG A 239 -6.98 33.19 24.93
C ARG A 239 -7.05 33.69 26.36
N ASN A 240 -7.11 32.79 27.35
CA ASN A 240 -7.05 33.16 28.76
C ASN A 240 -5.64 33.58 29.21
N MET A 241 -4.61 33.29 28.41
CA MET A 241 -3.21 33.53 28.75
C MET A 241 -2.46 34.33 27.68
N ASP A 242 -2.77 34.13 26.41
CA ASP A 242 -2.15 34.84 25.30
C ASP A 242 -2.69 36.26 25.15
N VAL A 243 -1.80 37.21 24.80
CA VAL A 243 -2.19 38.54 24.34
C VAL A 243 -2.37 38.51 22.82
N LEU A 244 -3.59 38.74 22.36
CA LEU A 244 -3.95 38.74 20.95
C LEU A 244 -3.62 40.10 20.29
N VAL A 245 -3.54 40.12 18.96
CA VAL A 245 -3.37 41.37 18.21
C VAL A 245 -4.53 42.34 18.49
N SER A 246 -5.74 41.83 18.72
CA SER A 246 -6.91 42.62 19.14
C SER A 246 -6.68 43.36 20.47
N ASP A 247 -6.02 42.73 21.44
CA ASP A 247 -5.76 43.30 22.77
C ASP A 247 -4.77 44.47 22.74
N ILE A 248 -3.90 44.52 21.72
CA ILE A 248 -2.87 45.55 21.57
C ILE A 248 -3.33 46.69 20.64
N TYR A 249 -4.09 46.38 19.59
CA TYR A 249 -4.37 47.32 18.50
C TYR A 249 -5.82 47.80 18.43
N GLU A 250 -6.69 47.42 19.37
CA GLU A 250 -8.07 47.94 19.54
C GLU A 250 -8.85 48.09 18.22
N GLY A 251 -8.83 47.06 17.35
CA GLY A 251 -9.57 47.07 16.08
C GLY A 251 -8.97 47.91 14.94
N ARG A 252 -7.74 48.43 15.07
CA ARG A 252 -7.04 49.21 14.01
C ARG A 252 -6.30 48.33 12.98
N THR A 253 -6.54 47.02 12.99
CA THR A 253 -5.80 45.97 12.28
C THR A 253 -6.09 45.86 10.79
N ARG A 254 -7.26 46.32 10.31
CA ARG A 254 -7.64 46.28 8.88
C ARG A 254 -6.65 47.00 7.95
N LYS A 255 -5.94 48.03 8.46
CA LYS A 255 -4.91 48.76 7.68
C LYS A 255 -3.57 48.01 7.56
N LEU A 256 -3.32 47.04 8.45
CA LEU A 256 -2.07 46.25 8.50
C LEU A 256 -2.26 44.84 7.91
N GLY A 257 -3.49 44.46 7.57
CA GLY A 257 -3.81 43.14 6.99
C GLY A 257 -3.70 41.97 7.98
N LEU A 258 -3.74 42.23 9.29
CA LEU A 258 -3.68 41.22 10.34
C LEU A 258 -5.10 40.93 10.86
N THR A 259 -5.42 39.66 11.13
CA THR A 259 -6.68 39.25 11.76
C THR A 259 -6.66 39.51 13.26
N GLU A 260 -7.82 39.77 13.86
CA GLU A 260 -7.95 40.16 15.27
C GLU A 260 -7.57 39.01 16.23
N ASP A 261 -7.92 37.76 15.88
CA ASP A 261 -7.59 36.55 16.65
C ASP A 261 -6.14 36.07 16.46
N LEU A 262 -5.33 36.79 15.69
CA LEU A 262 -3.93 36.42 15.50
C LEU A 262 -3.18 36.61 16.82
N ILE A 263 -2.47 35.59 17.27
CA ILE A 263 -1.56 35.72 18.42
C ILE A 263 -0.47 36.73 18.01
N ALA A 264 -0.30 37.81 18.78
CA ALA A 264 0.72 38.82 18.50
C ALA A 264 2.15 38.23 18.58
N GLY A 265 2.32 37.07 19.22
CA GLY A 265 3.45 36.17 19.03
C GLY A 265 3.17 34.69 19.29
N SER A 266 3.33 33.83 18.26
CA SER A 266 4.23 32.65 18.27
C SER A 266 4.37 31.92 16.90
N PHE A 267 5.65 31.73 16.53
CA PHE A 267 6.39 30.77 15.67
C PHE A 267 5.86 30.11 14.36
N GLY A 268 4.68 30.42 13.83
CA GLY A 268 4.27 29.91 12.50
C GLY A 268 5.03 30.50 11.29
N LYS A 269 5.55 31.73 11.42
CA LYS A 269 6.26 32.44 10.33
C LYS A 269 7.58 31.81 9.90
N ILE A 270 8.26 31.07 10.78
CA ILE A 270 9.65 30.66 10.52
C ILE A 270 9.74 29.70 9.34
N ALA A 271 8.82 28.72 9.24
CA ALA A 271 8.81 27.76 8.13
C ALA A 271 8.56 28.44 6.77
N VAL A 272 7.69 29.47 6.72
CA VAL A 272 7.35 30.22 5.50
C VAL A 272 8.45 31.22 5.10
N LEU A 273 9.16 31.82 6.07
CA LEU A 273 10.26 32.76 5.75
C LEU A 273 11.43 32.06 5.04
N TYR A 274 11.70 30.79 5.35
CA TYR A 274 12.78 30.04 4.68
C TYR A 274 12.41 29.57 3.27
N SER A 275 11.13 29.33 2.98
CA SER A 275 10.67 28.98 1.62
C SER A 275 10.59 30.17 0.68
N ASP A 276 10.35 31.39 1.17
CA ASP A 276 10.30 32.59 0.32
C ASP A 276 11.66 32.91 -0.34
N SER A 277 12.76 32.36 0.18
CA SER A 277 14.10 32.57 -0.37
C SER A 277 14.38 31.81 -1.68
N LYS A 278 13.65 30.72 -1.99
CA LYS A 278 13.70 29.91 -3.24
C LYS A 278 12.43 29.06 -3.41
N PRO A 279 11.85 28.89 -4.62
CA PRO A 279 10.54 28.28 -4.81
C PRO A 279 10.49 26.81 -4.36
N ALA A 280 9.80 26.55 -3.24
CA ALA A 280 9.34 25.24 -2.82
C ALA A 280 7.88 25.38 -2.38
N ASN A 281 6.98 24.57 -2.95
CA ASN A 281 5.54 24.72 -2.72
C ASN A 281 5.01 23.77 -1.62
N ARG A 282 5.88 22.91 -1.06
CA ARG A 282 5.51 21.88 -0.07
C ARG A 282 6.44 21.89 1.14
N ILE A 283 5.84 21.72 2.33
CA ILE A 283 6.53 21.59 3.61
C ILE A 283 6.08 20.29 4.28
N TYR A 284 7.00 19.36 4.51
CA TYR A 284 6.74 18.15 5.30
C TYR A 284 7.11 18.39 6.75
N PHE A 285 6.16 18.22 7.67
CA PHE A 285 6.36 18.27 9.11
C PHE A 285 6.47 16.86 9.67
N GLY A 286 7.55 16.59 10.42
CA GLY A 286 7.78 15.31 11.09
C GLY A 286 8.27 15.49 12.52
N GLY A 287 8.58 14.38 13.18
CA GLY A 287 9.08 14.34 14.56
C GLY A 287 7.98 14.09 15.60
N PHE A 288 8.40 13.74 16.82
CA PHE A 288 7.50 13.21 17.84
C PHE A 288 6.42 14.21 18.29
N PHE A 289 6.67 15.52 18.16
CA PHE A 289 5.74 16.56 18.61
C PHE A 289 4.53 16.72 17.68
N VAL A 290 4.69 16.38 16.41
CA VAL A 290 3.62 16.47 15.40
C VAL A 290 2.72 15.24 15.45
N ARG A 291 3.30 14.10 15.80
CA ARG A 291 2.66 12.78 15.83
C ARG A 291 1.37 12.79 16.63
N ASN A 292 0.25 12.37 16.03
CA ASN A 292 -1.04 12.17 16.70
C ASN A 292 -1.62 13.37 17.44
N HIS A 293 -1.18 14.59 17.11
CA HIS A 293 -1.66 15.79 17.76
C HIS A 293 -2.35 16.71 16.74
N PRO A 294 -3.65 16.54 16.49
CA PRO A 294 -4.43 17.35 15.56
C PRO A 294 -4.40 18.82 15.90
N ILE A 295 -4.29 19.19 17.18
CA ILE A 295 -4.10 20.59 17.57
C ILE A 295 -2.80 21.17 17.00
N VAL A 296 -1.71 20.38 16.98
CA VAL A 296 -0.43 20.78 16.37
C VAL A 296 -0.58 20.83 14.85
N MET A 297 -1.12 19.78 14.23
CA MET A 297 -1.33 19.74 12.77
C MET A 297 -2.24 20.87 12.26
N ARG A 298 -3.33 21.16 12.99
CA ARG A 298 -4.25 22.28 12.74
C ARG A 298 -3.50 23.60 12.77
N THR A 299 -2.77 23.85 13.85
CA THR A 299 -2.07 25.11 14.07
C THR A 299 -1.02 25.34 12.99
N LEU A 300 -0.26 24.29 12.63
CA LEU A 300 0.73 24.35 11.56
C LEU A 300 0.10 24.58 10.18
N SER A 301 -0.99 23.86 9.86
CA SER A 301 -1.68 23.99 8.57
C SER A 301 -2.26 25.39 8.38
N PHE A 302 -2.97 25.89 9.40
CA PHE A 302 -3.51 27.25 9.40
C PHE A 302 -2.39 28.30 9.25
N ALA A 303 -1.29 28.16 9.99
CA ALA A 303 -0.19 29.10 9.91
C ALA A 303 0.46 29.13 8.51
N VAL A 304 0.73 27.96 7.93
CA VAL A 304 1.34 27.85 6.60
C VAL A 304 0.43 28.46 5.54
N GLU A 305 -0.87 28.13 5.54
CA GLU A 305 -1.83 28.68 4.59
C GLU A 305 -1.97 30.19 4.72
N TYR A 306 -2.16 30.69 5.96
CA TYR A 306 -2.34 32.11 6.24
C TYR A 306 -1.12 32.95 5.82
N TRP A 307 0.08 32.56 6.28
CA TRP A 307 1.30 33.35 6.02
C TRP A 307 1.78 33.26 4.59
N SER A 308 1.56 32.12 3.92
CA SER A 308 1.90 31.97 2.50
C SER A 308 0.85 32.56 1.55
N LYS A 309 -0.30 33.02 2.07
CA LYS A 309 -1.48 33.42 1.28
C LYS A 309 -1.94 32.31 0.34
N GLY A 310 -1.97 31.08 0.84
CA GLY A 310 -2.36 29.87 0.10
C GLY A 310 -1.36 29.37 -0.94
N LYS A 311 -0.15 29.95 -1.02
CA LYS A 311 0.89 29.51 -1.98
C LYS A 311 1.62 28.24 -1.56
N MET A 312 1.53 27.89 -0.29
CA MET A 312 2.21 26.74 0.29
C MET A 312 1.25 25.86 1.05
N GLN A 313 1.58 24.57 1.12
CA GLN A 313 0.78 23.58 1.82
C GLN A 313 1.62 22.84 2.87
N ALA A 314 1.06 22.72 4.07
CA ALA A 314 1.59 21.88 5.13
C ALA A 314 1.21 20.42 4.87
N GLN A 315 2.21 19.54 4.94
CA GLN A 315 2.05 18.10 4.76
C GLN A 315 2.62 17.36 5.96
N PHE A 316 2.01 16.23 6.27
CA PHE A 316 2.37 15.34 7.36
C PHE A 316 2.54 13.92 6.81
N LEU A 317 3.24 13.05 7.53
CA LEU A 317 3.40 11.64 7.16
C LEU A 317 2.66 10.74 8.15
N ARG A 318 2.25 9.54 7.71
CA ARG A 318 1.67 8.51 8.59
C ARG A 318 2.72 7.85 9.50
N HIS A 319 3.96 7.77 9.03
CA HIS A 319 5.05 7.04 9.69
C HIS A 319 6.24 7.95 10.01
N GLU A 320 5.99 9.24 10.27
CA GLU A 320 7.02 10.26 10.49
C GLU A 320 8.01 9.90 11.62
N SER A 321 7.54 9.18 12.63
CA SER A 321 8.32 8.73 13.78
C SER A 321 9.38 7.66 13.48
N TYR A 322 9.29 6.98 12.34
CA TYR A 322 10.24 5.93 11.92
C TYR A 322 11.30 6.43 10.92
N THR A 323 11.22 7.68 10.45
CA THR A 323 12.12 8.23 9.44
C THR A 323 13.60 8.06 9.80
N ALA A 324 14.01 8.46 11.01
CA ALA A 324 15.41 8.34 11.45
C ALA A 324 15.90 6.88 11.49
N VAL A 325 15.10 5.95 12.01
CA VAL A 325 15.52 4.54 12.11
C VAL A 325 15.53 3.85 10.74
N ILE A 326 14.63 4.23 9.83
CA ILE A 326 14.63 3.77 8.43
C ILE A 326 15.91 4.24 7.73
N GLY A 327 16.25 5.53 7.85
CA GLY A 327 17.48 6.05 7.25
C GLY A 327 18.74 5.39 7.80
N ALA A 328 18.79 5.16 9.11
CA ALA A 328 19.89 4.44 9.74
C ALA A 328 20.03 3.00 9.21
N PHE A 329 18.90 2.32 9.00
CA PHE A 329 18.86 0.99 8.39
C PHE A 329 19.41 0.99 6.95
N LEU A 330 18.96 1.93 6.11
CA LEU A 330 19.38 2.07 4.71
C LEU A 330 20.88 2.39 4.59
N LEU A 331 21.39 3.34 5.37
CA LEU A 331 22.82 3.68 5.41
C LEU A 331 23.67 2.51 5.92
N GLY A 332 23.18 1.81 6.95
CA GLY A 332 23.80 0.60 7.47
C GLY A 332 24.01 -0.44 6.36
N LEU A 333 22.97 -0.66 5.56
CA LEU A 333 22.92 -1.53 4.39
C LEU A 333 23.89 -1.10 3.29
N GLU A 334 23.81 0.13 2.80
CA GLU A 334 24.64 0.64 1.71
C GLU A 334 26.13 0.50 2.03
N THR A 335 26.54 1.00 3.19
CA THR A 335 27.94 0.94 3.61
C THR A 335 28.37 -0.50 3.96
N HIS A 336 27.44 -1.40 4.33
CA HIS A 336 27.76 -2.83 4.44
C HIS A 336 28.05 -3.43 3.06
N ASN A 337 27.20 -3.15 2.07
CA ASN A 337 27.34 -3.66 0.70
C ASN A 337 28.62 -3.16 0.02
N GLU A 338 29.02 -1.90 0.25
CA GLU A 338 30.29 -1.37 -0.24
C GLU A 338 31.51 -2.12 0.34
N LYS A 339 31.46 -2.48 1.63
CA LYS A 339 32.56 -3.17 2.32
C LYS A 339 32.59 -4.67 2.09
N TYR A 340 31.42 -5.29 1.88
CA TYR A 340 31.26 -6.73 1.66
C TYR A 340 30.36 -7.00 0.44
N PRO A 341 30.81 -6.70 -0.79
CA PRO A 341 30.00 -6.89 -2.00
C PRO A 341 29.47 -8.33 -2.19
N GLN A 342 30.21 -9.32 -1.68
CA GLN A 342 29.82 -10.73 -1.72
C GLN A 342 28.62 -11.08 -0.81
N ASP A 343 28.40 -10.28 0.24
CA ASP A 343 27.30 -10.43 1.20
C ASP A 343 26.26 -9.31 0.99
N ALA A 344 26.25 -8.65 -0.18
CA ALA A 344 25.45 -7.47 -0.43
C ALA A 344 23.95 -7.80 -0.46
N ASP A 345 23.16 -7.05 0.32
CA ASP A 345 21.71 -7.11 0.24
C ASP A 345 21.18 -5.94 -0.57
N MET A 346 20.66 -6.23 -1.76
CA MET A 346 20.09 -5.26 -2.69
C MET A 346 18.59 -5.04 -2.49
N SER A 347 18.02 -5.57 -1.40
CA SER A 347 16.58 -5.48 -1.10
C SER A 347 16.04 -4.05 -1.07
N TYR A 348 16.83 -3.07 -0.65
CA TYR A 348 16.48 -1.66 -0.66
C TYR A 348 16.23 -1.08 -2.07
N LYS A 349 16.65 -1.77 -3.14
CA LYS A 349 16.37 -1.37 -4.53
C LYS A 349 15.01 -1.86 -5.04
N PHE A 350 14.37 -2.80 -4.34
CA PHE A 350 13.02 -3.25 -4.63
C PHE A 350 11.99 -2.35 -3.96
N SER A 351 10.73 -2.49 -4.38
CA SER A 351 9.62 -1.78 -3.76
C SER A 351 9.14 -2.51 -2.51
N TRP A 352 8.71 -1.73 -1.54
CA TRP A 352 8.16 -2.19 -0.26
C TRP A 352 6.69 -1.81 -0.15
N LYS A 353 5.88 -2.65 0.50
CA LYS A 353 4.47 -2.39 0.79
C LYS A 353 4.18 -2.59 2.27
N GLU A 354 3.15 -1.92 2.76
CA GLU A 354 2.70 -2.09 4.15
C GLU A 354 2.12 -3.48 4.39
N HIS A 355 2.52 -4.11 5.49
CA HIS A 355 2.00 -5.39 5.95
C HIS A 355 1.07 -5.15 7.15
N TYR A 356 -0.22 -5.03 6.85
CA TYR A 356 -1.26 -4.62 7.77
C TYR A 356 -1.48 -5.61 8.93
N THR A 357 -1.23 -6.92 8.73
CA THR A 357 -1.55 -7.94 9.73
C THR A 357 -0.54 -8.07 10.87
N GLY A 358 0.71 -7.67 10.60
CA GLY A 358 1.80 -7.62 11.58
C GLY A 358 2.06 -6.21 12.11
N SER A 359 1.51 -5.18 11.47
CA SER A 359 1.48 -3.84 12.02
C SER A 359 0.43 -3.80 13.14
N THR A 360 0.80 -3.28 14.33
CA THR A 360 -0.11 -3.25 15.49
C THR A 360 -1.42 -2.54 15.16
N GLU A 361 -2.52 -2.96 15.80
CA GLU A 361 -3.84 -2.32 15.71
C GLU A 361 -3.69 -0.80 15.69
N LEU A 362 -3.90 -0.21 14.51
CA LEU A 362 -3.82 1.21 14.28
C LEU A 362 -2.43 1.80 14.56
N GLY A 363 -1.36 1.38 13.84
CA GLY A 363 0.01 1.90 13.98
C GLY A 363 0.03 3.30 14.58
N ARG A 364 0.22 3.37 15.92
CA ARG A 364 -0.45 4.32 16.82
C ARG A 364 -0.67 5.70 16.21
N PHE A 365 -1.75 5.87 15.45
CA PHE A 365 -2.32 7.17 15.09
C PHE A 365 -3.43 7.59 16.07
N VAL A 366 -3.55 6.80 17.14
CA VAL A 366 -4.67 6.73 18.05
C VAL A 366 -4.19 7.02 19.47
N PRO A 367 -4.82 7.97 20.17
CA PRO A 367 -4.71 8.07 21.61
C PRO A 367 -5.55 6.96 22.25
N THR A 368 -4.91 6.02 22.92
CA THR A 368 -5.56 5.28 24.02
C THR A 368 -4.65 5.38 25.23
N ALA A 369 -5.02 6.30 26.14
CA ALA A 369 -4.33 6.63 27.38
C ALA A 369 -2.83 6.99 27.22
N PRO A 370 -2.22 7.71 28.17
CA PRO A 370 -0.76 7.68 28.29
C PRO A 370 -0.31 6.23 28.22
N LEU A 371 0.76 5.93 27.46
CA LEU A 371 1.40 4.60 27.45
C LEU A 371 1.42 4.07 28.89
N SER A 372 0.48 3.18 29.21
CA SER A 372 0.29 2.73 30.59
C SER A 372 1.55 1.97 31.01
N SER A 373 1.70 1.72 32.30
CA SER A 373 2.87 1.07 32.92
C SER A 373 3.29 -0.29 32.30
N GLY A 374 2.48 -0.86 31.39
CA GLY A 374 2.77 -2.07 30.61
C GLY A 374 3.60 -1.83 29.34
N PHE A 375 4.08 -2.92 28.72
CA PHE A 375 4.89 -2.87 27.49
C PHE A 375 4.03 -2.59 26.25
N ASN A 376 3.60 -1.33 26.10
CA ASN A 376 2.82 -0.88 24.96
C ASN A 376 3.75 -0.50 23.79
N VAL A 377 3.75 -1.29 22.71
CA VAL A 377 4.64 -1.09 21.52
C VAL A 377 3.88 -0.63 20.27
N GLY A 378 4.47 0.26 19.47
CA GLY A 378 4.03 0.51 18.10
C GLY A 378 4.83 -0.36 17.13
N VAL A 379 4.17 -1.07 16.23
CA VAL A 379 4.81 -1.91 15.21
C VAL A 379 4.33 -1.50 13.82
N LEU A 380 5.29 -1.27 12.93
CA LEU A 380 5.10 -1.15 11.49
C LEU A 380 5.88 -2.28 10.82
N GLU A 381 5.21 -3.08 10.00
CA GLU A 381 5.84 -4.10 9.18
C GLU A 381 5.73 -3.75 7.70
N LEU A 382 6.84 -3.84 6.98
CA LEU A 382 6.88 -3.69 5.53
C LEU A 382 7.33 -4.99 4.86
N GLU A 383 6.67 -5.36 3.78
CA GLU A 383 7.00 -6.52 2.99
C GLU A 383 7.66 -6.10 1.66
N CYS A 384 8.76 -6.77 1.30
CA CYS A 384 9.43 -6.59 0.01
C CYS A 384 8.62 -7.27 -1.10
N CYS A 385 8.37 -6.55 -2.20
CA CYS A 385 7.63 -7.07 -3.35
C CYS A 385 8.46 -7.98 -4.27
N ASP A 386 9.74 -8.25 -3.97
CA ASP A 386 10.69 -9.00 -4.80
C ASP A 386 10.92 -8.41 -6.21
N MET A 387 10.35 -7.23 -6.48
CA MET A 387 10.43 -6.51 -7.75
C MET A 387 10.36 -5.01 -7.51
N LYS A 388 10.77 -4.24 -8.52
CA LYS A 388 10.62 -2.79 -8.53
C LYS A 388 9.29 -2.43 -9.17
N LEU A 389 8.45 -1.72 -8.42
CA LEU A 389 7.18 -1.17 -8.86
C LEU A 389 7.36 0.31 -9.22
N CYS A 390 6.68 0.77 -10.26
CA CYS A 390 6.69 2.17 -10.67
C CYS A 390 5.31 2.60 -11.20
N SER A 391 5.14 3.91 -11.35
CA SER A 391 3.95 4.47 -11.97
C SER A 391 3.87 4.05 -13.44
N PHE A 392 2.68 3.64 -13.88
CA PHE A 392 2.47 3.13 -15.22
C PHE A 392 2.68 4.24 -16.27
N PRO A 393 3.54 4.03 -17.28
CA PRO A 393 4.05 5.11 -18.12
C PRO A 393 3.02 5.73 -19.07
N LEU A 394 1.91 5.03 -19.34
CA LEU A 394 0.86 5.54 -20.23
C LEU A 394 -0.27 6.26 -19.48
N LEU A 395 -0.18 6.41 -18.15
CA LEU A 395 -1.06 7.31 -17.42
C LEU A 395 -0.82 8.74 -17.89
N ARG A 396 -1.89 9.46 -18.23
CA ARG A 396 -1.79 10.84 -18.73
C ARG A 396 -1.21 11.79 -17.70
N ASN A 397 -1.62 11.63 -16.44
CA ASN A 397 -1.10 12.39 -15.32
C ASN A 397 -1.06 11.52 -14.08
N SER A 398 0.13 11.00 -13.77
CA SER A 398 0.37 10.15 -12.60
C SER A 398 0.32 10.90 -11.25
N VAL A 399 0.34 12.24 -11.27
CA VAL A 399 0.27 13.05 -10.05
C VAL A 399 -1.18 13.11 -9.54
N VAL A 400 -2.16 13.31 -10.43
CA VAL A 400 -3.58 13.42 -10.03
C VAL A 400 -4.35 12.11 -10.11
N TYR A 401 -3.70 11.04 -10.59
CA TYR A 401 -4.33 9.74 -10.71
C TYR A 401 -4.68 9.16 -9.33
N CYS A 402 -5.98 8.93 -9.12
CA CYS A 402 -6.51 8.16 -8.01
C CYS A 402 -7.00 6.82 -8.56
N PRO A 403 -6.46 5.67 -8.11
CA PRO A 403 -6.95 4.37 -8.57
C PRO A 403 -8.39 4.16 -8.13
N ASP A 404 -8.74 4.47 -6.88
CA ASP A 404 -9.99 4.07 -6.24
C ASP A 404 -11.17 5.00 -6.61
N THR A 405 -12.29 4.41 -7.01
CA THR A 405 -13.53 5.14 -7.36
C THR A 405 -14.31 5.60 -6.12
N VAL A 406 -14.15 4.92 -4.98
CA VAL A 406 -14.86 5.21 -3.73
C VAL A 406 -13.89 5.25 -2.56
N SER A 407 -13.87 6.38 -1.83
CA SER A 407 -13.13 6.52 -0.58
C SER A 407 -14.03 6.24 0.61
N LEU A 408 -13.69 5.24 1.43
CA LEU A 408 -14.45 4.85 2.62
C LEU A 408 -14.23 5.81 3.79
N ASN A 409 -13.25 6.71 3.69
CA ASN A 409 -12.98 7.74 4.69
C ASN A 409 -14.11 8.79 4.69
N HIS A 410 -14.54 9.24 3.51
CA HIS A 410 -15.55 10.30 3.36
C HIS A 410 -16.97 9.74 3.26
N ASP A 411 -17.12 8.48 2.85
CA ASP A 411 -18.41 7.88 2.52
C ASP A 411 -18.84 6.84 3.56
N ARG A 412 -19.65 7.28 4.53
CA ARG A 412 -20.12 6.43 5.64
C ARG A 412 -21.01 5.28 5.14
N GLU A 413 -21.86 5.54 4.15
CA GLU A 413 -22.76 4.52 3.60
C GLU A 413 -21.97 3.44 2.87
N ALA A 414 -21.02 3.83 2.02
CA ALA A 414 -20.12 2.90 1.37
C ALA A 414 -19.31 2.08 2.37
N ARG A 415 -18.80 2.73 3.41
CA ARG A 415 -18.02 2.05 4.45
C ARG A 415 -18.84 0.97 5.15
N GLU A 416 -20.06 1.27 5.59
CA GLU A 416 -20.89 0.26 6.26
C GLU A 416 -21.24 -0.91 5.33
N PHE A 417 -21.56 -0.59 4.07
CA PHE A 417 -21.83 -1.60 3.05
C PHE A 417 -20.62 -2.52 2.83
N TRP A 418 -19.43 -1.95 2.59
CA TRP A 418 -18.24 -2.72 2.29
C TRP A 418 -17.72 -3.51 3.49
N LEU A 419 -17.74 -2.96 4.71
CA LEU A 419 -17.36 -3.70 5.91
C LEU A 419 -18.30 -4.91 6.13
N SER A 420 -19.60 -4.73 5.90
CA SER A 420 -20.58 -5.83 5.97
C SER A 420 -20.31 -6.88 4.88
N CYS A 421 -20.10 -6.44 3.64
CA CYS A 421 -19.80 -7.34 2.52
C CYS A 421 -18.52 -8.15 2.76
N MET A 422 -17.47 -7.52 3.30
CA MET A 422 -16.23 -8.20 3.65
C MET A 422 -16.44 -9.24 4.76
N ALA A 423 -17.19 -8.87 5.81
CA ALA A 423 -17.51 -9.77 6.92
C ALA A 423 -18.34 -10.98 6.46
N ASP A 424 -19.28 -10.80 5.54
CA ASP A 424 -20.09 -11.89 5.00
C ASP A 424 -19.30 -12.78 4.03
N SER A 425 -18.35 -12.19 3.29
CA SER A 425 -17.56 -12.91 2.28
C SER A 425 -16.52 -13.85 2.87
N ILE A 426 -16.01 -13.58 4.07
CA ILE A 426 -14.86 -14.32 4.64
C ILE A 426 -15.17 -15.81 4.76
N GLU A 427 -16.40 -16.18 5.13
CA GLU A 427 -16.82 -17.59 5.28
C GLU A 427 -16.61 -18.37 3.98
N LYS A 428 -16.99 -17.76 2.85
CA LYS A 428 -16.80 -18.37 1.53
C LYS A 428 -15.30 -18.51 1.23
N THR A 429 -14.51 -17.48 1.50
CA THR A 429 -13.08 -17.47 1.22
C THR A 429 -12.33 -18.53 2.01
N VAL A 430 -12.55 -18.65 3.32
CA VAL A 430 -11.90 -19.71 4.12
C VAL A 430 -12.39 -21.11 3.74
N SER A 431 -13.66 -21.28 3.36
CA SER A 431 -14.15 -22.55 2.81
C SER A 431 -13.40 -22.94 1.55
N LYS A 432 -13.13 -22.00 0.63
CA LYS A 432 -12.29 -22.26 -0.56
C LYS A 432 -10.85 -22.58 -0.20
N ALA A 433 -10.28 -21.87 0.77
CA ALA A 433 -8.93 -22.14 1.26
C ALA A 433 -8.80 -23.57 1.84
N VAL A 434 -9.82 -24.05 2.55
CA VAL A 434 -9.92 -25.43 3.05
C VAL A 434 -9.98 -26.43 1.90
N GLU A 435 -10.84 -26.20 0.89
CA GLU A 435 -10.92 -27.04 -0.31
C GLU A 435 -9.56 -27.15 -1.02
N SER A 436 -8.83 -26.03 -1.14
CA SER A 436 -7.52 -25.96 -1.80
C SER A 436 -6.39 -26.68 -1.05
N GLN A 437 -6.56 -26.94 0.26
CA GLN A 437 -5.56 -27.57 1.12
C GLN A 437 -6.12 -28.77 1.92
N PHE A 438 -7.10 -29.48 1.37
CA PHE A 438 -7.83 -30.54 2.09
C PHE A 438 -6.95 -31.68 2.64
N ASN A 439 -5.74 -31.87 2.09
CA ASN A 439 -4.77 -32.87 2.54
C ASN A 439 -3.84 -32.38 3.66
N CYS A 440 -4.03 -31.18 4.21
CA CYS A 440 -3.25 -30.63 5.31
C CYS A 440 -3.90 -30.88 6.67
N SER A 441 -3.13 -31.40 7.63
CA SER A 441 -3.55 -31.43 9.04
C SER A 441 -3.71 -30.00 9.58
N ASN A 442 -4.79 -29.73 10.31
CA ASN A 442 -5.11 -28.44 10.94
C ASN A 442 -5.56 -27.34 9.96
N VAL A 443 -6.04 -27.70 8.76
CA VAL A 443 -6.59 -26.73 7.80
C VAL A 443 -7.77 -25.94 8.37
N GLU A 444 -8.68 -26.61 9.09
CA GLU A 444 -9.85 -25.98 9.72
C GLU A 444 -9.48 -25.01 10.86
N GLU A 445 -8.52 -25.39 11.70
CA GLU A 445 -8.05 -24.53 12.81
C GLU A 445 -7.39 -23.25 12.29
N ARG A 446 -6.60 -23.35 11.22
CA ARG A 446 -6.01 -22.18 10.54
C ARG A 446 -7.07 -21.31 9.89
N ALA A 447 -8.05 -21.92 9.21
CA ALA A 447 -9.17 -21.20 8.61
C ALA A 447 -9.99 -20.43 9.65
N ASP A 448 -10.32 -21.05 10.78
CA ASP A 448 -11.02 -20.39 11.89
C ASP A 448 -10.18 -19.23 12.49
N SER A 449 -8.86 -19.40 12.58
CA SER A 449 -7.95 -18.34 13.03
C SER A 449 -7.95 -17.13 12.08
N VAL A 450 -7.88 -17.36 10.76
CA VAL A 450 -8.00 -16.30 9.74
C VAL A 450 -9.32 -15.57 9.89
N LYS A 451 -10.44 -16.31 9.99
CA LYS A 451 -11.77 -15.73 10.12
C LYS A 451 -11.88 -14.84 11.37
N LYS A 452 -11.48 -15.35 12.53
CA LYS A 452 -11.51 -14.61 13.80
C LYS A 452 -10.66 -13.34 13.73
N LYS A 453 -9.43 -13.42 13.22
CA LYS A 453 -8.53 -12.27 13.10
C LYS A 453 -9.06 -11.26 12.09
N TYR A 454 -9.58 -11.69 10.93
CA TYR A 454 -10.13 -10.76 9.95
C TYR A 454 -11.36 -10.01 10.49
N LEU A 455 -12.28 -10.72 11.16
CA LEU A 455 -13.47 -10.10 11.75
C LEU A 455 -13.12 -9.12 12.86
N SER A 456 -12.10 -9.39 13.69
CA SER A 456 -11.67 -8.44 14.72
C SER A 456 -11.14 -7.14 14.10
N TYR A 457 -10.39 -7.23 13.01
CA TYR A 457 -9.92 -6.05 12.26
C TYR A 457 -11.09 -5.24 11.67
N LEU A 458 -12.09 -5.89 11.10
CA LEU A 458 -13.28 -5.21 10.58
C LEU A 458 -14.10 -4.54 11.69
N THR A 459 -14.20 -5.16 12.87
CA THR A 459 -14.84 -4.56 14.05
C THR A 459 -14.11 -3.29 14.50
N ILE A 460 -12.78 -3.30 14.55
CA ILE A 460 -11.97 -2.12 14.87
C ILE A 460 -12.24 -0.98 13.88
N LEU A 461 -12.40 -1.29 12.58
CA LEU A 461 -12.75 -0.31 11.54
C LEU A 461 -14.20 0.18 11.65
N ARG A 462 -15.11 -0.59 12.24
CA ARG A 462 -16.54 -0.25 12.37
C ARG A 462 -16.85 0.56 13.62
N GLU A 463 -16.35 0.13 14.79
CA GLU A 463 -16.81 0.62 16.10
C GLU A 463 -16.22 1.98 16.50
N LYS A 464 -15.17 2.45 15.83
CA LYS A 464 -14.47 3.68 16.24
C LYS A 464 -14.93 4.89 15.41
N PRO A 465 -15.31 6.03 16.02
CA PRO A 465 -15.99 7.12 15.31
C PRO A 465 -15.12 7.81 14.26
N LEU A 466 -15.77 8.24 13.18
CA LEU A 466 -15.22 9.05 12.06
C LEU A 466 -14.42 10.29 12.48
N TYR A 467 -14.73 10.83 13.66
CA TYR A 467 -14.16 12.08 14.18
C TYR A 467 -12.95 11.84 15.09
N THR A 468 -12.64 10.58 15.40
CA THR A 468 -11.61 10.19 16.36
C THR A 468 -10.52 9.39 15.64
N PHE A 469 -9.43 10.04 15.22
CA PHE A 469 -8.03 9.56 15.10
C PHE A 469 -7.68 8.19 14.42
N HIS A 470 -8.64 7.31 14.15
CA HIS A 470 -8.41 5.87 13.95
C HIS A 470 -8.41 5.45 12.49
N PHE A 471 -9.12 6.16 11.61
CA PHE A 471 -9.17 5.85 10.18
C PHE A 471 -7.88 6.22 9.41
N ILE A 472 -6.90 6.83 10.09
CA ILE A 472 -5.64 7.32 9.51
C ILE A 472 -4.61 6.19 9.37
N ALA A 473 -4.73 5.10 10.14
CA ALA A 473 -3.72 4.04 10.17
C ALA A 473 -3.49 3.40 8.79
N TYR A 474 -4.53 3.28 7.96
CA TYR A 474 -4.47 2.68 6.61
C TYR A 474 -4.28 3.71 5.48
N GLY A 475 -4.11 5.00 5.79
CA GLY A 475 -4.19 6.06 4.79
C GLY A 475 -5.62 6.24 4.27
N CYS A 476 -5.80 6.23 2.95
CA CYS A 476 -7.13 6.19 2.34
C CYS A 476 -7.75 4.81 2.51
N CYS A 477 -8.65 4.62 3.49
CA CYS A 477 -9.41 3.37 3.58
C CYS A 477 -10.29 3.23 2.33
N ASN A 478 -10.10 2.12 1.61
CA ASN A 478 -10.75 1.81 0.36
C ASN A 478 -10.99 0.29 0.27
N VAL A 479 -11.73 -0.15 -0.75
CA VAL A 479 -12.06 -1.57 -0.94
C VAL A 479 -10.80 -2.42 -1.16
N ARG A 480 -9.79 -1.89 -1.86
CA ARG A 480 -8.52 -2.56 -2.15
C ARG A 480 -7.73 -2.86 -0.87
N ASN A 481 -7.62 -1.92 0.07
CA ASN A 481 -6.91 -2.12 1.34
C ASN A 481 -7.56 -3.24 2.19
N LEU A 482 -8.90 -3.34 2.17
CA LEU A 482 -9.62 -4.42 2.88
C LEU A 482 -9.35 -5.80 2.25
N LEU A 483 -9.31 -5.86 0.92
CA LEU A 483 -8.99 -7.08 0.18
C LEU A 483 -7.53 -7.48 0.40
N ASP A 484 -6.60 -6.53 0.36
CA ASP A 484 -5.17 -6.76 0.64
C ASP A 484 -4.97 -7.31 2.07
N LEU A 485 -5.69 -6.77 3.06
CA LEU A 485 -5.67 -7.27 4.45
C LEU A 485 -6.09 -8.75 4.52
N ARG A 486 -7.16 -9.12 3.80
CA ARG A 486 -7.62 -10.52 3.75
C ARG A 486 -6.57 -11.44 3.16
N GLU A 487 -5.96 -11.07 2.03
CA GLU A 487 -4.92 -11.88 1.39
C GLU A 487 -3.67 -11.99 2.26
N GLN A 488 -3.28 -10.92 2.97
CA GLN A 488 -2.17 -10.98 3.92
C GLN A 488 -2.43 -11.94 5.08
N LEU A 489 -3.65 -11.95 5.63
CA LEU A 489 -4.04 -12.90 6.68
C LEU A 489 -4.02 -14.34 6.18
N LEU A 490 -4.57 -14.61 5.00
CA LEU A 490 -4.51 -15.94 4.40
C LEU A 490 -3.06 -16.43 4.29
N ASN A 491 -2.17 -15.59 3.77
CA ASN A 491 -0.74 -15.90 3.64
C ASN A 491 -0.05 -16.14 5.00
N GLU A 492 -0.37 -15.33 6.03
CA GLU A 492 0.18 -15.49 7.39
C GLU A 492 -0.17 -16.86 8.00
N TYR A 493 -1.35 -17.39 7.67
CA TYR A 493 -1.79 -18.72 8.05
C TYR A 493 -1.53 -19.78 6.97
N TYR A 494 -0.57 -19.54 6.06
CA TYR A 494 -0.09 -20.49 5.04
C TYR A 494 -1.12 -20.92 3.98
N PHE A 495 -2.10 -20.07 3.69
CA PHE A 495 -2.95 -20.17 2.51
C PHE A 495 -2.40 -19.25 1.43
N ASP A 496 -1.52 -19.78 0.58
CA ASP A 496 -0.89 -19.05 -0.53
C ASP A 496 -1.84 -18.80 -1.71
N ASP A 497 -2.81 -19.69 -1.91
CA ASP A 497 -3.87 -19.55 -2.90
C ASP A 497 -5.15 -20.22 -2.40
N ALA A 498 -6.10 -19.40 -1.93
CA ALA A 498 -7.37 -19.90 -1.42
C ALA A 498 -8.26 -20.52 -2.52
N TYR A 499 -8.09 -20.12 -3.79
CA TYR A 499 -8.96 -20.53 -4.89
C TYR A 499 -8.27 -21.51 -5.85
N LEU A 500 -7.08 -22.03 -5.50
CA LEU A 500 -6.30 -22.93 -6.32
C LEU A 500 -7.10 -24.10 -6.89
N HIS A 501 -7.89 -24.77 -6.05
CA HIS A 501 -8.71 -25.90 -6.49
C HIS A 501 -9.79 -25.46 -7.49
N GLN A 502 -10.52 -24.39 -7.18
CA GLN A 502 -11.57 -23.85 -8.05
C GLN A 502 -10.99 -23.42 -9.39
N LYS A 503 -9.91 -22.62 -9.40
CA LYS A 503 -9.24 -22.16 -10.63
C LYS A 503 -8.84 -23.31 -11.54
N ARG A 504 -8.31 -24.41 -10.98
CA ARG A 504 -7.94 -25.60 -11.78
C ARG A 504 -9.14 -26.23 -12.45
N VAL A 505 -10.21 -26.47 -11.68
CA VAL A 505 -11.44 -27.08 -12.21
C VAL A 505 -12.04 -26.20 -13.32
N GLU A 506 -12.12 -24.90 -13.10
CA GLU A 506 -12.66 -23.95 -14.07
C GLU A 506 -11.80 -23.85 -15.34
N ASN A 507 -10.47 -23.84 -15.20
CA ASN A 507 -9.55 -23.84 -16.34
C ASN A 507 -9.69 -25.10 -17.19
N GLU A 508 -9.80 -26.29 -16.58
CA GLU A 508 -10.00 -27.54 -17.32
C GLU A 508 -11.32 -27.54 -18.10
N MET A 509 -12.41 -27.14 -17.45
CA MET A 509 -13.72 -27.07 -18.12
C MET A 509 -13.70 -26.08 -19.29
N ALA A 510 -13.10 -24.90 -19.09
CA ALA A 510 -13.00 -23.90 -20.14
C ALA A 510 -12.13 -24.36 -21.32
N LEU A 511 -11.04 -25.10 -21.07
CA LEU A 511 -10.20 -25.66 -22.14
C LEU A 511 -10.96 -26.66 -23.02
N CYS A 512 -11.90 -27.42 -22.46
CA CYS A 512 -12.74 -28.34 -23.22
C CYS A 512 -13.66 -27.63 -24.20
N GLU A 513 -14.16 -26.43 -23.87
CA GLU A 513 -15.08 -25.65 -24.71
C GLU A 513 -14.35 -24.72 -25.70
N LEU A 514 -13.06 -24.44 -25.50
CA LEU A 514 -12.33 -23.42 -26.26
C LEU A 514 -12.34 -23.66 -27.77
N HIS A 515 -12.14 -24.91 -28.21
CA HIS A 515 -12.10 -25.24 -29.63
C HIS A 515 -13.40 -24.86 -30.33
N ASP A 516 -14.54 -25.25 -29.75
CA ASP A 516 -15.86 -25.01 -30.33
C ASP A 516 -16.16 -23.50 -30.39
N VAL A 517 -15.82 -22.76 -29.33
CA VAL A 517 -15.97 -21.29 -29.29
C VAL A 517 -15.15 -20.61 -30.39
N LEU A 518 -13.89 -21.01 -30.59
CA LEU A 518 -13.04 -20.43 -31.64
C LEU A 518 -13.58 -20.73 -33.04
N VAL A 519 -14.06 -21.95 -33.29
CA VAL A 519 -14.68 -22.34 -34.56
C VAL A 519 -15.95 -21.53 -34.82
N GLU A 520 -16.78 -21.29 -33.80
CA GLU A 520 -17.98 -20.45 -33.94
C GLU A 520 -17.64 -18.99 -34.27
N VAL A 521 -16.62 -18.42 -33.62
CA VAL A 521 -16.13 -17.08 -33.92
C VAL A 521 -15.59 -16.97 -35.35
N ASP A 522 -14.84 -17.98 -35.81
CA ASP A 522 -14.27 -18.00 -37.17
C ASP A 522 -15.32 -18.20 -38.27
N ARG A 523 -16.52 -18.72 -37.95
CA ARG A 523 -17.65 -18.81 -38.91
C ARG A 523 -18.26 -17.45 -39.24
N ILE A 524 -18.00 -16.41 -38.43
CA ILE A 524 -18.54 -15.07 -38.65
C ILE A 524 -17.66 -14.34 -39.66
N GLU A 525 -18.17 -14.16 -40.87
CA GLU A 525 -17.44 -13.50 -41.96
C GLU A 525 -17.23 -11.99 -41.70
N ASP A 526 -18.29 -11.30 -41.26
CA ASP A 526 -18.23 -9.86 -41.00
C ASP A 526 -17.33 -9.55 -39.80
N SER A 527 -16.32 -8.70 -40.02
CA SER A 527 -15.33 -8.38 -39.00
C SER A 527 -15.91 -7.58 -37.84
N ARG A 528 -16.96 -6.77 -38.06
CA ARG A 528 -17.60 -5.99 -36.99
C ARG A 528 -18.40 -6.91 -36.08
N GLU A 529 -19.18 -7.80 -36.67
CA GLU A 529 -19.97 -8.80 -35.95
C GLU A 529 -19.10 -9.81 -35.21
N ARG A 530 -17.96 -10.20 -35.79
CA ARG A 530 -16.98 -11.06 -35.11
C ARG A 530 -16.39 -10.35 -33.90
N GLN A 531 -16.01 -9.08 -34.02
CA GLN A 531 -15.51 -8.28 -32.91
C GLN A 531 -16.56 -8.05 -31.82
N TYR A 532 -17.82 -7.83 -32.22
CA TYR A 532 -18.95 -7.76 -31.30
C TYR A 532 -19.14 -9.07 -30.52
N THR A 533 -19.00 -10.21 -31.20
CA THR A 533 -19.16 -11.54 -30.59
C THR A 533 -18.09 -11.82 -29.55
N VAL A 534 -16.81 -11.57 -29.86
CA VAL A 534 -15.72 -11.75 -28.87
C VAL A 534 -15.80 -10.74 -27.73
N MET A 535 -16.32 -9.53 -27.96
CA MET A 535 -16.60 -8.56 -26.89
C MET A 535 -17.69 -9.06 -25.94
N ARG A 536 -18.75 -9.67 -26.48
CA ARG A 536 -19.76 -10.31 -25.65
C ARG A 536 -19.20 -11.51 -24.90
N GLY A 537 -18.35 -12.31 -25.53
CA GLY A 537 -17.64 -13.41 -24.89
C GLY A 537 -16.78 -12.93 -23.71
N LEU A 538 -16.05 -11.83 -23.88
CA LEU A 538 -15.26 -11.19 -22.83
C LEU A 538 -16.12 -10.80 -21.62
N LEU A 539 -17.26 -10.14 -21.86
CA LEU A 539 -18.20 -9.76 -20.80
C LEU A 539 -18.90 -10.98 -20.16
N ALA A 540 -19.21 -12.00 -20.95
CA ALA A 540 -19.86 -13.23 -20.49
C ALA A 540 -18.93 -14.05 -19.59
N GLY A 541 -17.66 -14.15 -19.96
CA GLY A 541 -16.62 -14.82 -19.18
C GLY A 541 -16.48 -14.22 -17.79
N ASN A 542 -16.50 -12.88 -17.68
CA ASN A 542 -16.48 -12.21 -16.38
C ASN A 542 -17.68 -12.55 -15.49
N VAL A 543 -18.83 -12.93 -16.07
CA VAL A 543 -20.05 -13.34 -15.32
C VAL A 543 -20.06 -14.84 -15.03
N PHE A 544 -19.55 -15.65 -15.97
CA PHE A 544 -19.51 -17.11 -15.94
C PHE A 544 -18.33 -17.63 -15.13
N ASP A 545 -18.24 -17.18 -13.88
CA ASP A 545 -17.43 -17.83 -12.85
C ASP A 545 -18.31 -18.91 -12.20
N TRP A 546 -17.89 -20.18 -12.24
CA TRP A 546 -18.66 -21.31 -11.68
C TRP A 546 -18.87 -21.19 -10.16
N GLY A 547 -18.21 -20.23 -9.50
CA GLY A 547 -18.45 -19.81 -8.13
C GLY A 547 -19.55 -18.76 -7.91
N ALA A 548 -20.20 -18.24 -8.96
CA ALA A 548 -21.24 -17.20 -8.88
C ALA A 548 -22.63 -17.77 -8.54
N LYS A 549 -22.90 -17.98 -7.24
CA LYS A 549 -24.15 -18.56 -6.70
C LYS A 549 -25.44 -18.02 -7.32
N GLU A 550 -25.51 -16.73 -7.64
CA GLU A 550 -26.76 -16.10 -8.10
C GLU A 550 -27.00 -16.26 -9.60
N VAL A 551 -25.94 -16.46 -10.40
CA VAL A 551 -26.04 -16.83 -11.82
C VAL A 551 -26.44 -18.29 -11.92
N VAL A 552 -25.80 -19.14 -11.10
CA VAL A 552 -26.11 -20.56 -10.97
C VAL A 552 -27.58 -20.76 -10.52
N LYS A 553 -28.04 -20.10 -9.45
CA LYS A 553 -29.46 -20.20 -9.00
C LYS A 553 -30.47 -19.71 -10.04
N ARG A 554 -30.18 -18.60 -10.75
CA ARG A 554 -31.10 -18.08 -11.78
C ARG A 554 -31.24 -19.04 -12.95
N LEU A 555 -30.18 -19.77 -13.30
CA LEU A 555 -30.17 -20.64 -14.48
C LEU A 555 -30.46 -22.11 -14.15
N GLU A 556 -30.24 -22.57 -12.92
CA GLU A 556 -30.69 -23.88 -12.41
C GLU A 556 -32.22 -23.98 -12.34
N SER A 557 -32.91 -22.84 -12.20
CA SER A 557 -34.36 -22.79 -12.31
C SER A 557 -34.89 -23.13 -13.72
N SER A 558 -34.00 -23.20 -14.71
CA SER A 558 -34.29 -23.43 -16.13
C SER A 558 -33.66 -24.71 -16.71
N SER A 559 -33.61 -25.82 -15.97
CA SER A 559 -33.43 -27.23 -16.44
C SER A 559 -32.28 -27.60 -17.40
N CYS A 560 -31.50 -26.65 -17.91
CA CYS A 560 -30.46 -26.84 -18.92
C CYS A 560 -29.09 -26.84 -18.26
N GLN A 561 -28.20 -27.67 -18.80
CA GLN A 561 -26.80 -27.74 -18.42
C GLN A 561 -26.15 -26.35 -18.65
N PHE A 562 -25.54 -25.77 -17.62
CA PHE A 562 -24.95 -24.43 -17.66
C PHE A 562 -23.70 -24.43 -18.55
N THR A 563 -23.74 -23.73 -19.69
CA THR A 563 -22.63 -23.64 -20.67
C THR A 563 -22.23 -22.18 -20.93
N PHE A 564 -21.02 -21.93 -21.46
CA PHE A 564 -20.57 -20.57 -21.78
C PHE A 564 -21.51 -19.84 -22.76
N GLN A 565 -22.11 -20.58 -23.71
CA GLN A 565 -23.13 -20.05 -24.61
C GLN A 565 -24.38 -19.55 -23.87
N SER A 566 -24.82 -20.28 -22.84
CA SER A 566 -25.95 -19.88 -22.00
C SER A 566 -25.65 -18.58 -21.24
N ALA A 567 -24.42 -18.39 -20.79
CA ALA A 567 -23.96 -17.16 -20.14
C ALA A 567 -23.98 -15.95 -21.10
N THR A 568 -23.47 -16.18 -22.31
CA THR A 568 -23.46 -15.16 -23.36
C THR A 568 -24.88 -14.74 -23.73
N ALA A 569 -25.81 -15.69 -23.80
CA ALA A 569 -27.24 -15.44 -24.04
C ALA A 569 -27.92 -14.70 -22.87
N ALA A 570 -27.48 -14.93 -21.63
CA ALA A 570 -28.03 -14.30 -20.43
C ALA A 570 -27.53 -12.86 -20.18
N LEU A 571 -26.53 -12.38 -20.93
CA LEU A 571 -26.07 -11.00 -20.85
C LEU A 571 -27.20 -10.01 -21.17
N GLN A 572 -27.16 -8.86 -20.50
CA GLN A 572 -28.11 -7.77 -20.73
C GLN A 572 -28.13 -7.39 -22.22
N GLU A 573 -29.33 -7.32 -22.81
CA GLU A 573 -29.53 -6.72 -24.12
C GLU A 573 -28.98 -5.27 -24.15
N ARG A 574 -28.52 -4.83 -25.32
CA ARG A 574 -27.92 -3.50 -25.52
C ARG A 574 -28.84 -2.37 -25.03
N ARG A 575 -28.25 -1.20 -24.73
CA ARG A 575 -28.62 -0.26 -23.64
C ARG A 575 -27.95 -0.64 -22.33
N TRP A 576 -26.65 -0.90 -22.43
CA TRP A 576 -25.80 -1.07 -21.26
C TRP A 576 -25.75 0.22 -20.44
N LEU A 577 -25.28 0.11 -19.19
CA LEU A 577 -25.19 1.28 -18.31
C LEU A 577 -24.22 2.32 -18.89
N ILE A 578 -23.11 1.84 -19.44
CA ILE A 578 -22.21 2.60 -20.30
C ILE A 578 -21.99 1.73 -21.53
N ASP A 579 -22.32 2.27 -22.70
CA ASP A 579 -22.41 1.54 -23.97
C ASP A 579 -21.63 2.30 -25.05
N ASP A 580 -20.31 2.40 -24.88
CA ASP A 580 -19.41 2.97 -25.91
C ASP A 580 -18.98 1.90 -26.94
N LEU A 581 -19.81 0.87 -27.12
CA LEU A 581 -19.48 -0.30 -27.94
C LEU A 581 -19.39 0.05 -29.42
N ASP A 582 -20.28 0.90 -29.91
CA ASP A 582 -20.28 1.29 -31.32
C ASP A 582 -19.05 2.15 -31.64
N GLU A 583 -18.66 3.05 -30.73
CA GLU A 583 -17.42 3.83 -30.82
C GLU A 583 -16.19 2.94 -30.80
N TRP A 584 -16.19 1.89 -29.96
CA TRP A 584 -15.14 0.88 -29.94
C TRP A 584 -15.06 0.11 -31.26
N LEU A 585 -16.18 -0.42 -31.77
CA LEU A 585 -16.24 -1.18 -33.01
C LEU A 585 -15.77 -0.33 -34.20
N ASP A 586 -16.18 0.93 -34.24
CA ASP A 586 -15.72 1.92 -35.21
C ASP A 586 -14.21 2.14 -35.12
N ALA A 587 -13.67 2.32 -33.92
CA ALA A 587 -12.23 2.50 -33.72
C ALA A 587 -11.44 1.25 -34.12
N PHE A 588 -11.93 0.05 -33.79
CA PHE A 588 -11.31 -1.21 -34.18
C PHE A 588 -11.24 -1.39 -35.70
N GLN A 589 -12.29 -0.98 -36.44
CA GLN A 589 -12.29 -1.06 -37.90
C GLN A 589 -11.39 0.01 -38.55
N LYS A 590 -11.30 1.21 -37.97
CA LYS A 590 -10.58 2.36 -38.55
C LYS A 590 -9.11 2.41 -38.18
N LYS A 591 -8.74 2.01 -36.96
CA LYS A 591 -7.38 2.11 -36.43
C LYS A 591 -6.66 0.77 -36.53
N LYS A 592 -5.42 0.80 -37.01
CA LYS A 592 -4.52 -0.35 -36.95
C LYS A 592 -3.62 -0.23 -35.71
N TYR A 593 -4.03 -0.89 -34.63
CA TYR A 593 -3.24 -0.95 -33.40
C TYR A 593 -1.93 -1.71 -33.65
N ARG A 594 -0.83 -1.26 -33.03
CA ARG A 594 0.48 -1.91 -33.11
C ARG A 594 0.66 -2.89 -31.97
N CYS A 595 0.24 -2.49 -30.77
CA CYS A 595 0.35 -3.31 -29.58
C CYS A 595 -0.78 -3.02 -28.59
N VAL A 596 -1.48 -4.08 -28.19
CA VAL A 596 -2.54 -4.04 -27.19
C VAL A 596 -2.02 -4.59 -25.87
N LEU A 597 -2.35 -3.93 -24.77
CA LEU A 597 -2.11 -4.42 -23.42
C LEU A 597 -3.44 -4.74 -22.74
N LEU A 598 -3.63 -5.99 -22.33
CA LEU A 598 -4.84 -6.49 -21.68
C LEU A 598 -4.56 -6.74 -20.19
N PHE A 599 -5.18 -5.99 -19.28
CA PHE A 599 -5.21 -6.32 -17.86
C PHE A 599 -6.41 -7.22 -17.58
N VAL A 600 -6.16 -8.44 -17.12
CA VAL A 600 -7.17 -9.51 -17.02
C VAL A 600 -7.55 -9.82 -15.57
N ASP A 601 -8.79 -10.26 -15.36
CA ASP A 601 -9.45 -10.56 -14.08
C ASP A 601 -9.32 -12.05 -13.71
N ASN A 602 -10.32 -12.88 -14.03
CA ASN A 602 -10.49 -14.20 -13.46
C ASN A 602 -9.85 -15.33 -14.28
N SER A 603 -9.60 -16.45 -13.62
CA SER A 603 -9.31 -17.73 -14.28
C SER A 603 -10.57 -18.34 -14.92
N GLY A 604 -10.42 -19.50 -15.56
CA GLY A 604 -11.54 -20.24 -16.11
C GLY A 604 -12.07 -19.64 -17.40
N ALA A 605 -13.40 -19.61 -17.54
CA ALA A 605 -14.07 -19.13 -18.74
C ALA A 605 -13.77 -17.66 -19.06
N ASP A 606 -13.48 -16.84 -18.05
CA ASP A 606 -13.11 -15.44 -18.23
C ASP A 606 -11.88 -15.29 -19.14
N VAL A 607 -10.72 -15.77 -18.67
CA VAL A 607 -9.51 -15.70 -19.47
C VAL A 607 -9.55 -16.64 -20.68
N VAL A 608 -10.01 -17.89 -20.54
CA VAL A 608 -9.90 -18.91 -21.59
C VAL A 608 -10.93 -18.70 -22.70
N LEU A 609 -12.19 -18.41 -22.38
CA LEU A 609 -13.28 -18.29 -23.37
C LEU A 609 -13.64 -16.83 -23.70
N GLY A 610 -13.25 -15.87 -22.86
CA GLY A 610 -13.44 -14.44 -23.09
C GLY A 610 -12.18 -13.76 -23.65
N VAL A 611 -11.15 -13.65 -22.82
CA VAL A 611 -9.92 -12.89 -23.13
C VAL A 611 -9.17 -13.49 -24.31
N ILE A 612 -8.96 -14.81 -24.36
CA ILE A 612 -8.15 -15.44 -25.39
C ILE A 612 -8.77 -15.30 -26.79
N PRO A 613 -10.08 -15.57 -27.01
CA PRO A 613 -10.72 -15.28 -28.30
C PRO A 613 -10.66 -13.79 -28.68
N PHE A 614 -10.83 -12.89 -27.71
CA PHE A 614 -10.70 -11.45 -27.92
C PHE A 614 -9.28 -11.04 -28.35
N ALA A 615 -8.25 -11.57 -27.69
CA ALA A 615 -6.85 -11.37 -28.04
C ALA A 615 -6.49 -11.95 -29.41
N ARG A 616 -7.06 -13.12 -29.76
CA ARG A 616 -6.82 -13.81 -31.03
C ARG A 616 -7.23 -12.97 -32.23
N GLU A 617 -8.30 -12.18 -32.14
CA GLU A 617 -8.71 -11.29 -33.23
C GLU A 617 -7.67 -10.19 -33.53
N PHE A 618 -7.02 -9.64 -32.52
CA PHE A 618 -5.89 -8.72 -32.73
C PHE A 618 -4.69 -9.41 -33.37
N LEU A 619 -4.38 -10.63 -32.94
CA LEU A 619 -3.28 -11.43 -33.49
C LEU A 619 -3.51 -11.77 -34.97
N LYS A 620 -4.75 -12.08 -35.38
CA LYS A 620 -5.12 -12.27 -36.80
C LYS A 620 -4.90 -11.01 -37.64
N CYS A 621 -4.98 -9.82 -37.03
CA CYS A 621 -4.66 -8.56 -37.68
C CYS A 621 -3.16 -8.22 -37.68
N GLY A 622 -2.30 -9.10 -37.14
CA GLY A 622 -0.86 -8.89 -36.99
C GLY A 622 -0.49 -7.91 -35.87
N THR A 623 -1.41 -7.65 -34.93
CA THR A 623 -1.19 -6.77 -33.79
C THR A 623 -0.51 -7.54 -32.68
N LYS A 624 0.49 -6.95 -32.01
CA LYS A 624 1.10 -7.55 -30.83
C LYS A 624 0.15 -7.48 -29.63
N VAL A 625 0.05 -8.53 -28.83
CA VAL A 625 -0.79 -8.58 -27.64
C VAL A 625 0.06 -8.92 -26.41
N ILE A 626 -0.05 -8.10 -25.38
CA ILE A 626 0.53 -8.33 -24.05
C ILE A 626 -0.63 -8.58 -23.09
N ILE A 627 -0.64 -9.73 -22.41
CA ILE A 627 -1.59 -10.05 -21.36
C ILE A 627 -0.90 -9.84 -20.01
N ALA A 628 -1.42 -8.91 -19.22
CA ALA A 628 -0.94 -8.55 -17.89
C ALA A 628 -1.81 -9.18 -16.80
N CYS A 629 -1.21 -10.09 -16.03
CA CYS A 629 -1.86 -10.88 -14.98
C CYS A 629 -1.28 -10.55 -13.60
N ASN A 630 -1.92 -11.02 -12.54
CA ASN A 630 -1.38 -10.83 -11.19
C ASN A 630 -0.05 -11.57 -10.98
N SER A 631 0.81 -11.01 -10.13
CA SER A 631 2.09 -11.64 -9.74
C SER A 631 1.88 -12.67 -8.62
N SER A 632 0.86 -12.48 -7.77
CA SER A 632 0.47 -13.43 -6.74
C SER A 632 -1.05 -13.66 -6.73
N PRO A 633 -1.52 -14.83 -6.25
CA PRO A 633 -2.94 -15.14 -6.18
C PRO A 633 -3.73 -14.11 -5.37
N ALA A 634 -4.94 -13.82 -5.83
CA ALA A 634 -5.94 -13.04 -5.11
C ALA A 634 -7.32 -13.43 -5.64
N LEU A 635 -8.21 -13.91 -4.76
CA LEU A 635 -9.44 -14.59 -5.21
C LEU A 635 -9.14 -15.64 -6.30
N ASN A 636 -10.01 -15.78 -7.30
CA ASN A 636 -9.81 -16.64 -8.46
C ASN A 636 -9.14 -15.94 -9.65
N ASP A 637 -8.47 -14.80 -9.42
CA ASP A 637 -7.74 -14.09 -10.46
C ASP A 637 -6.62 -14.95 -11.04
N ILE A 638 -6.40 -14.82 -12.34
CA ILE A 638 -5.33 -15.52 -13.04
C ILE A 638 -3.97 -14.86 -12.77
N THR A 639 -2.97 -15.65 -12.40
CA THR A 639 -1.59 -15.17 -12.27
C THR A 639 -0.78 -15.36 -13.55
N ALA A 640 0.30 -14.59 -13.72
CA ALA A 640 1.14 -14.69 -14.91
C ALA A 640 1.79 -16.07 -15.08
N SER A 641 2.17 -16.72 -13.98
CA SER A 641 2.72 -18.08 -13.99
C SER A 641 1.66 -19.10 -14.42
N GLU A 642 0.43 -18.99 -13.92
CA GLU A 642 -0.69 -19.84 -14.33
C GLU A 642 -1.05 -19.66 -15.81
N LEU A 643 -1.18 -18.41 -16.27
CA LEU A 643 -1.50 -18.15 -17.68
C LEU A 643 -0.40 -18.66 -18.61
N THR A 644 0.87 -18.54 -18.22
CA THR A 644 1.98 -19.09 -19.01
C THR A 644 1.84 -20.60 -19.22
N VAL A 645 1.44 -21.33 -18.17
CA VAL A 645 1.18 -22.78 -18.26
C VAL A 645 -0.06 -23.07 -19.12
N LEU A 646 -1.14 -22.31 -18.95
CA LEU A 646 -2.37 -22.46 -19.75
C LEU A 646 -2.12 -22.21 -21.24
N LEU A 647 -1.35 -21.19 -21.58
CA LEU A 647 -1.02 -20.86 -22.98
C LEU A 647 -0.28 -21.99 -23.69
N GLY A 648 0.57 -22.74 -22.99
CA GLY A 648 1.23 -23.93 -23.56
C GLY A 648 0.27 -25.07 -23.91
N ARG A 649 -0.92 -25.10 -23.31
CA ARG A 649 -2.01 -26.03 -23.66
C ARG A 649 -2.92 -25.45 -24.73
N ILE A 650 -3.26 -24.17 -24.62
CA ILE A 650 -4.07 -23.44 -25.60
C ILE A 650 -3.40 -23.45 -26.99
N SER A 651 -2.07 -23.35 -27.05
CA SER A 651 -1.31 -23.43 -28.30
C SER A 651 -1.42 -24.79 -29.00
N GLN A 652 -1.87 -25.84 -28.31
CA GLN A 652 -2.12 -27.15 -28.92
C GLN A 652 -3.53 -27.24 -29.53
N ILE A 653 -4.42 -26.31 -29.16
CA ILE A 653 -5.82 -26.28 -29.59
C ILE A 653 -6.00 -25.39 -30.83
N ASP A 654 -5.24 -24.29 -30.95
CA ASP A 654 -5.35 -23.32 -32.04
C ASP A 654 -3.99 -22.91 -32.61
N SER A 655 -3.86 -23.00 -33.94
CA SER A 655 -2.60 -22.72 -34.64
C SER A 655 -2.23 -21.25 -34.67
N VAL A 656 -3.21 -20.34 -34.71
CA VAL A 656 -2.96 -18.88 -34.73
C VAL A 656 -2.30 -18.46 -33.42
N LEU A 657 -2.79 -18.95 -32.29
CA LEU A 657 -2.21 -18.69 -30.97
C LEU A 657 -0.81 -19.33 -30.84
N ALA A 658 -0.61 -20.53 -31.40
CA ALA A 658 0.70 -21.18 -31.42
C ALA A 658 1.75 -20.36 -32.19
N GLU A 659 1.42 -19.93 -33.41
CA GLU A 659 2.27 -19.10 -34.24
C GLU A 659 2.55 -17.74 -33.58
N ALA A 660 1.55 -17.13 -32.95
CA ALA A 660 1.72 -15.87 -32.23
C ALA A 660 2.66 -15.97 -31.04
N LEU A 661 2.65 -17.09 -30.31
CA LEU A 661 3.58 -17.36 -29.22
C LEU A 661 5.00 -17.56 -29.73
N GLU A 662 5.18 -18.36 -30.79
CA GLU A 662 6.49 -18.59 -31.41
C GLU A 662 7.09 -17.30 -31.98
N ALA A 663 6.27 -16.50 -32.65
CA ALA A 663 6.65 -15.20 -33.20
C ALA A 663 6.80 -14.08 -32.14
N LYS A 664 6.53 -14.37 -30.86
CA LYS A 664 6.54 -13.39 -29.76
C LYS A 664 5.58 -12.20 -29.97
N LEU A 665 4.50 -12.43 -30.71
CA LEU A 665 3.38 -11.51 -30.86
C LEU A 665 2.42 -11.60 -29.68
N LEU A 666 2.26 -12.77 -29.06
CA LEU A 666 1.52 -12.94 -27.81
C LEU A 666 2.51 -13.07 -26.65
N LEU A 667 2.44 -12.15 -25.68
CA LEU A 667 3.30 -12.13 -24.50
C LEU A 667 2.48 -12.12 -23.22
N VAL A 668 2.98 -12.77 -22.17
CA VAL A 668 2.45 -12.67 -20.81
C VAL A 668 3.46 -11.93 -19.94
N SER A 669 2.95 -11.06 -19.08
CA SER A 669 3.74 -10.38 -18.06
C SER A 669 2.95 -10.31 -16.76
N ASP A 670 3.64 -10.36 -15.63
CA ASP A 670 3.02 -10.01 -14.36
C ASP A 670 2.91 -8.49 -14.22
N ASN A 671 1.85 -8.04 -13.54
CA ASN A 671 1.52 -6.63 -13.35
C ASN A 671 2.07 -6.07 -12.03
N GLY A 672 2.62 -6.90 -11.14
CA GLY A 672 3.12 -6.52 -9.81
C GLY A 672 2.09 -6.62 -8.68
N GLN A 673 0.85 -6.99 -8.98
CA GLN A 673 -0.28 -6.98 -8.05
C GLN A 673 -0.54 -8.36 -7.43
N GLY A 674 -1.03 -8.32 -6.19
CA GLY A 674 -1.56 -9.46 -5.44
C GLY A 674 -2.95 -9.15 -4.89
N SER A 675 -3.75 -8.42 -5.67
CA SER A 675 -5.04 -7.87 -5.30
C SER A 675 -5.99 -7.99 -6.50
N PRO A 676 -7.30 -8.14 -6.31
CA PRO A 676 -8.26 -8.08 -7.41
C PRO A 676 -8.50 -6.67 -7.95
N CYS A 677 -7.86 -5.66 -7.34
CA CYS A 677 -7.87 -4.27 -7.80
C CYS A 677 -6.52 -3.92 -8.44
N LEU A 678 -6.52 -2.98 -9.39
CA LEU A 678 -5.32 -2.58 -10.14
C LEU A 678 -4.91 -1.16 -9.77
N ASP A 679 -3.80 -1.00 -9.05
CA ASP A 679 -3.21 0.31 -8.75
C ASP A 679 -2.09 0.64 -9.76
N LEU A 680 -2.40 1.50 -10.74
CA LEU A 680 -1.44 1.89 -11.77
C LEU A 680 -0.32 2.83 -11.27
N ARG A 681 -0.34 3.26 -9.99
CA ARG A 681 0.84 3.88 -9.36
C ARG A 681 1.94 2.86 -9.10
N ARG A 682 1.61 1.57 -9.05
CA ARG A 682 2.49 0.49 -8.60
C ARG A 682 2.45 -0.73 -9.54
N VAL A 683 2.99 -0.57 -10.74
CA VAL A 683 3.09 -1.63 -11.74
C VAL A 683 4.52 -2.16 -11.82
N ASN A 684 4.70 -3.46 -12.08
CA ASN A 684 6.03 -4.05 -12.31
C ASN A 684 6.78 -3.25 -13.39
N SER A 685 7.97 -2.78 -13.04
CA SER A 685 8.85 -2.02 -13.95
C SER A 685 9.16 -2.76 -15.24
N SER A 686 9.23 -4.09 -15.22
CA SER A 686 9.42 -4.90 -16.43
C SER A 686 8.23 -4.79 -17.39
N LEU A 687 7.00 -4.76 -16.86
CA LEU A 687 5.79 -4.53 -17.66
C LEU A 687 5.75 -3.09 -18.20
N CYS A 688 6.15 -2.11 -17.39
CA CYS A 688 6.22 -0.71 -17.82
C CYS A 688 7.20 -0.53 -18.98
N ASP A 689 8.39 -1.14 -18.87
CA ASP A 689 9.39 -1.18 -19.93
C ASP A 689 8.85 -1.89 -21.18
N LEU A 690 8.17 -3.03 -21.00
CA LEU A 690 7.61 -3.81 -22.10
C LEU A 690 6.53 -3.02 -22.84
N ALA A 691 5.63 -2.35 -22.13
CA ALA A 691 4.57 -1.52 -22.70
C ALA A 691 5.16 -0.35 -23.51
N THR A 692 6.17 0.31 -22.96
CA THR A 692 6.86 1.44 -23.61
C THR A 692 7.63 0.98 -24.86
N LYS A 693 8.45 -0.07 -24.74
CA LYS A 693 9.27 -0.61 -25.85
C LYS A 693 8.43 -1.21 -26.96
N SER A 694 7.28 -1.81 -26.62
CA SER A 694 6.36 -2.38 -27.61
C SER A 694 5.47 -1.33 -28.27
N GLY A 695 5.49 -0.08 -27.80
CA GLY A 695 4.68 1.01 -28.35
C GLY A 695 3.18 0.76 -28.18
N VAL A 696 2.76 0.32 -26.99
CA VAL A 696 1.34 0.06 -26.67
C VAL A 696 0.50 1.30 -27.01
N ASP A 697 -0.49 1.08 -27.87
CA ASP A 697 -1.41 2.12 -28.35
C ASP A 697 -2.89 1.82 -28.04
N LEU A 698 -3.17 0.69 -27.39
CA LEU A 698 -4.46 0.37 -26.76
C LEU A 698 -4.27 -0.33 -25.43
N ILE A 699 -4.97 0.13 -24.40
CA ILE A 699 -5.08 -0.55 -23.10
C ILE A 699 -6.51 -1.07 -22.93
N VAL A 700 -6.64 -2.34 -22.56
CA VAL A 700 -7.92 -2.92 -22.15
C VAL A 700 -7.82 -3.31 -20.68
N ILE A 701 -8.79 -2.86 -19.88
CA ILE A 701 -8.90 -3.23 -18.47
C ILE A 701 -10.22 -3.98 -18.29
N GLU A 702 -10.10 -5.25 -17.93
CA GLU A 702 -11.21 -6.16 -17.76
C GLU A 702 -11.47 -6.42 -16.27
N GLY A 703 -12.75 -6.57 -15.91
CA GLY A 703 -13.18 -6.96 -14.57
C GLY A 703 -13.63 -5.81 -13.67
N MET A 704 -14.61 -6.10 -12.81
CA MET A 704 -15.23 -5.09 -11.91
C MET A 704 -14.20 -4.50 -10.93
N GLY A 705 -13.28 -5.31 -10.40
CA GLY A 705 -12.23 -4.84 -9.49
C GLY A 705 -11.27 -3.84 -10.14
N ARG A 706 -10.78 -4.19 -11.34
CA ARG A 706 -9.73 -3.46 -12.06
C ARG A 706 -10.26 -2.26 -12.85
N ALA A 707 -11.49 -2.33 -13.37
CA ALA A 707 -12.05 -1.34 -14.29
C ALA A 707 -13.14 -0.44 -13.69
N ILE A 708 -13.80 -0.87 -12.60
CA ILE A 708 -14.87 -0.09 -11.94
C ILE A 708 -14.47 0.33 -10.53
N HIS A 709 -14.09 -0.60 -9.65
CA HIS A 709 -13.63 -0.25 -8.30
C HIS A 709 -12.32 0.53 -8.35
N THR A 710 -11.47 0.19 -9.31
CA THR A 710 -10.29 0.96 -9.68
C THR A 710 -10.33 1.39 -11.14
N ASN A 711 -9.58 2.45 -11.48
CA ASN A 711 -9.31 2.93 -12.85
C ASN A 711 -10.50 3.44 -13.67
N PHE A 712 -11.69 3.54 -13.11
CA PHE A 712 -12.91 3.92 -13.85
C PHE A 712 -12.80 5.28 -14.54
N GLU A 713 -12.11 6.24 -13.91
CA GLU A 713 -11.81 7.58 -14.44
C GLU A 713 -10.35 7.79 -14.84
N ALA A 714 -9.55 6.71 -14.92
CA ALA A 714 -8.15 6.86 -15.32
C ALA A 714 -8.02 7.45 -16.73
N GLU A 715 -7.13 8.42 -16.92
CA GLU A 715 -6.82 8.93 -18.25
C GLU A 715 -5.48 8.38 -18.74
N PHE A 716 -5.45 7.97 -20.01
CA PHE A 716 -4.27 7.41 -20.67
C PHE A 716 -3.82 8.27 -21.84
N THR A 717 -2.54 8.16 -22.19
CA THR A 717 -1.96 8.79 -23.39
C THR A 717 -2.31 8.06 -24.69
N CYS A 718 -2.90 6.88 -24.59
CA CYS A 718 -3.36 6.06 -25.71
C CYS A 718 -4.86 5.74 -25.59
N ASP A 719 -5.41 5.02 -26.57
CA ASP A 719 -6.79 4.54 -26.49
C ASP A 719 -6.94 3.59 -25.29
N SER A 720 -8.09 3.62 -24.63
CA SER A 720 -8.40 2.73 -23.52
C SER A 720 -9.83 2.22 -23.57
N LEU A 721 -9.98 0.93 -23.27
CA LEU A 721 -11.24 0.23 -23.19
C LEU A 721 -11.38 -0.36 -21.78
N ARG A 722 -12.51 -0.14 -21.14
CA ARG A 722 -12.88 -0.75 -19.85
C ARG A 722 -14.13 -1.57 -20.04
N VAL A 723 -14.05 -2.83 -19.62
CA VAL A 723 -15.13 -3.79 -19.80
C VAL A 723 -15.36 -4.55 -18.51
N ALA A 724 -16.57 -4.50 -17.99
CA ALA A 724 -16.92 -5.16 -16.75
C ALA A 724 -18.43 -5.34 -16.62
N VAL A 725 -18.82 -6.29 -15.77
CA VAL A 725 -20.21 -6.49 -15.37
C VAL A 725 -20.34 -6.20 -13.87
N ILE A 726 -21.34 -5.41 -13.50
CA ILE A 726 -21.56 -5.02 -12.10
C ILE A 726 -22.18 -6.18 -11.32
N LYS A 727 -21.40 -6.78 -10.41
CA LYS A 727 -21.79 -7.95 -9.62
C LYS A 727 -22.41 -7.61 -8.26
N THR A 728 -22.52 -6.33 -7.91
CA THR A 728 -23.10 -5.89 -6.63
C THR A 728 -24.25 -4.91 -6.84
N LYS A 729 -25.38 -5.16 -6.17
CA LYS A 729 -26.58 -4.32 -6.30
C LYS A 729 -26.31 -2.89 -5.85
N TRP A 730 -25.61 -2.72 -4.74
CA TRP A 730 -25.28 -1.41 -4.18
C TRP A 730 -24.48 -0.54 -5.16
N LEU A 731 -23.48 -1.10 -5.84
CA LEU A 731 -22.71 -0.35 -6.84
C LEU A 731 -23.54 -0.02 -8.06
N ALA A 732 -24.37 -0.97 -8.50
CA ALA A 732 -25.28 -0.75 -9.62
C ALA A 732 -26.24 0.41 -9.34
N ASP A 733 -26.88 0.42 -8.18
CA ASP A 733 -27.82 1.48 -7.78
C ASP A 733 -27.12 2.86 -7.77
N ARG A 734 -25.87 2.92 -7.29
CA ARG A 734 -25.06 4.16 -7.27
C ARG A 734 -24.63 4.67 -8.64
N LEU A 735 -24.35 3.76 -9.56
CA LEU A 735 -24.01 4.12 -10.94
C LEU A 735 -25.27 4.36 -11.80
N GLY A 736 -26.48 4.24 -11.23
CA GLY A 736 -27.75 4.41 -11.94
C GLY A 736 -28.18 3.20 -12.78
N GLY A 737 -27.59 2.03 -12.52
CA GLY A 737 -27.86 0.77 -13.21
C GLY A 737 -28.64 -0.25 -12.39
N ARG A 738 -28.53 -1.52 -12.78
CA ARG A 738 -29.13 -2.68 -12.09
C ARG A 738 -28.06 -3.76 -11.88
N LEU A 739 -28.33 -4.74 -11.02
CA LEU A 739 -27.45 -5.90 -10.88
C LEU A 739 -27.22 -6.57 -12.24
N PHE A 740 -25.96 -6.88 -12.56
CA PHE A 740 -25.48 -7.35 -13.87
C PHE A 740 -25.54 -6.33 -15.01
N SER A 741 -25.68 -5.04 -14.70
CA SER A 741 -25.47 -3.99 -15.69
C SER A 741 -24.05 -4.07 -16.25
N VAL A 742 -23.97 -3.95 -17.57
CA VAL A 742 -22.72 -3.98 -18.33
C VAL A 742 -22.14 -2.56 -18.42
N VAL A 743 -20.82 -2.48 -18.31
CA VAL A 743 -20.02 -1.28 -18.56
C VAL A 743 -19.05 -1.59 -19.70
N CYS A 744 -19.22 -0.89 -20.82
CA CYS A 744 -18.26 -0.82 -21.92
C CYS A 744 -17.91 0.67 -22.10
N LYS A 745 -16.79 1.09 -21.51
CA LYS A 745 -16.34 2.50 -21.54
C LYS A 745 -15.09 2.61 -22.42
N PHE A 746 -15.22 3.27 -23.57
CA PHE A 746 -14.15 3.45 -24.53
C PHE A 746 -13.74 4.93 -24.60
N ARG A 747 -12.43 5.18 -24.50
CA ARG A 747 -11.85 6.51 -24.58
C ARG A 747 -10.73 6.49 -25.60
N GLN A 748 -10.88 7.29 -26.64
CA GLN A 748 -9.78 7.54 -27.58
C GLN A 748 -8.72 8.42 -26.92
N ALA A 749 -7.46 8.24 -27.34
CA ALA A 749 -6.38 9.14 -27.03
C ALA A 749 -6.81 10.57 -27.41
N ARG A 750 -6.83 11.47 -26.43
CA ARG A 750 -7.02 12.90 -26.71
C ARG A 750 -5.69 13.44 -27.21
N ASP A 751 -5.71 14.23 -28.27
CA ASP A 751 -4.54 15.03 -28.67
C ASP A 751 -4.05 15.81 -27.46
N ALA A 752 -2.72 15.91 -27.30
CA ALA A 752 -2.13 16.70 -26.24
C ALA A 752 -2.63 18.15 -26.42
N VAL A 753 -3.53 18.60 -25.55
CA VAL A 753 -3.81 20.02 -25.40
C VAL A 753 -2.52 20.63 -24.86
N GLU A 754 -1.91 21.50 -25.67
CA GLU A 754 -0.65 22.22 -25.40
C GLU A 754 -0.60 22.90 -24.03
#